data_AF-A0A179T5R6-F1
#
_entry.id   AF-A0A179T5R6-F1
#
_cell.length_a   1.000
_cell.length_b   1.000
_cell.length_c   1.000
_cell.angle_alpha   90.00
_cell.angle_beta   90.00
_cell.angle_gamma   90.00
#
_symmetry.space_group_name_H-M   'P 1'
#
loop_
_entity.id
_entity.type
_entity.pdbx_description
1 polymer ?
#
loop_
_entity_poly.entity_id
_entity_poly.type
_entity_poly.pdbx_seq_one_letter_code
_entity_poly.pdbx_strand_id
1 'polypeptide(L)'
;MNKKVLFNDGWEFSKSSLEVSESATLTFEPVDLPHDWLIYNTLDLYENSIGWYRRKFIYTKDEKQKQILLCFDGVYMDSSLYVNQQFIGEWKYGYSSFEHDMTDTLVEGENEIVVKVVHQSPNSRWYSGAGIYRNVWLKTRDKNHIVTDGIYSTTKKKENGWQLEVDTEIDIYDEVQISHSLVYKDEIITSTSERVIAGSDSSTLNQQVLFLENPLLWSTDDPNLYQLITHLHVINNDKNQSLEEVETISQNIGFRVIELDPHNGFQLNGRKMKLNGVCEHHDLGALGAAFNKAALKRRLVILQEMGVNAIRTAHNMPAKELMELADEMGLLVVTEAFDMWERAKTPFDYARFFKDWAHIDVKSWVKRDRNHPSLLMWSIGNEIYDTHADDRGQKITSMLIEYVRKYDPKENASVTIGSNYMPWENAQKCADLVKVAGYNYAEKYYQKHHEEHPDWIIYGSETASVVQSRGIYHFPFDKSILADDDEQCSALGNSTTSWGAKSAEACILAERDTPFSLGQFIWTGFDYIGEPTPYHTKNSYFGQIDTATFKKDSYYIYQAAWTDYKTKPMVHIFPFWNFNKGQMIDVRVCSNAPKIELQLNGNTIGIYDIDHEHGTQLVGWWKIPYEEGELTAIVYDETGNIIATDRKISFGDAKKICLNTDKEKLLANGTDILFVEITMKDKDGNPVENATNRVNVHVSGAGRLIGLDNGDSTDYDQYKGVSRRLFSGKLMAIIGATLEPGKIQIEVSSKGLETKIVEFESQAMNNLALNGISASMKNQELPVVMGGNEEIPVRKIEIISDSGQVFDESKKEILVRARLYPVDTSYQEVEWSVVNATGIVSNIAKVEAFGDEAKVTAFGDGEFLLRCTSKNGSNKTKIISQLEFKAAGLGTAYKDPYGFISAGLYDYSKGEVGNGNERGVATSRDGETQVGFREIDFGPYGSDKITIPIFALTSEEYSLQIWEGIPNEDGCELLADVTYQKESKWNVYQEETYQLSKRLKGITTICFVLQQKVHIKGFSFEKKNRAFEKNITSECDHIYGDTFTLTENSVEGIGNNVSLEFEQMDFTSDGTTKLIIFGKSHNDKNTIQIRFANDEEESNQLIEFTQSDEYEEQQFELNKVTNQQKVTFIFLPGCHFDFGWFRFER
;
A
#
# COMPACT_ATOMS: atom_id res chain seq x y z
N MET A 1 31.07 27.47 -27.85
CA MET A 1 29.65 27.33 -27.50
C MET A 1 29.51 26.19 -26.50
N ASN A 2 28.98 26.49 -25.32
CA ASN A 2 28.70 25.54 -24.25
C ASN A 2 27.59 24.59 -24.70
N LYS A 3 27.71 23.31 -24.36
CA LYS A 3 26.76 22.28 -24.79
C LYS A 3 26.39 21.38 -23.64
N LYS A 4 25.14 20.95 -23.60
CA LYS A 4 24.65 19.84 -22.78
C LYS A 4 24.06 18.80 -23.74
N VAL A 5 24.64 17.62 -23.81
CA VAL A 5 24.21 16.54 -24.71
C VAL A 5 23.80 15.32 -23.90
N LEU A 6 22.73 14.65 -24.33
CA LEU A 6 22.29 13.41 -23.71
C LEU A 6 23.39 12.35 -23.85
N PHE A 7 23.58 11.55 -22.80
CA PHE A 7 24.71 10.63 -22.68
C PHE A 7 24.27 9.28 -22.12
N ASN A 8 23.13 8.77 -22.58
CA ASN A 8 22.55 7.50 -22.12
C ASN A 8 22.99 6.28 -22.96
N ASP A 9 23.57 6.47 -24.13
CA ASP A 9 24.04 5.41 -25.02
C ASP A 9 25.41 4.81 -24.60
N GLY A 10 25.77 3.63 -25.11
CA GLY A 10 27.13 3.08 -24.96
C GLY A 10 27.56 2.73 -23.54
N TRP A 11 26.62 2.61 -22.61
CA TRP A 11 26.88 2.10 -21.25
C TRP A 11 26.83 0.58 -21.21
N GLU A 12 27.58 0.03 -20.28
CA GLU A 12 27.57 -1.38 -19.91
C GLU A 12 27.34 -1.49 -18.38
N PHE A 13 26.78 -2.61 -17.94
CA PHE A 13 26.39 -2.86 -16.56
C PHE A 13 26.94 -4.19 -16.05
N SER A 14 27.30 -4.22 -14.77
CA SER A 14 27.58 -5.43 -14.02
C SER A 14 27.03 -5.32 -12.60
N LYS A 15 26.54 -6.43 -12.03
CA LYS A 15 26.04 -6.51 -10.66
C LYS A 15 26.97 -7.37 -9.81
N SER A 16 27.28 -6.93 -8.59
CA SER A 16 28.09 -7.68 -7.63
C SER A 16 27.49 -7.66 -6.23
N SER A 17 28.04 -8.48 -5.32
CA SER A 17 27.73 -8.39 -3.88
C SER A 17 28.34 -7.12 -3.26
N LEU A 18 27.89 -6.80 -2.04
CA LEU A 18 28.38 -5.65 -1.25
C LEU A 18 29.87 -5.76 -0.86
N GLU A 19 30.47 -6.95 -0.93
CA GLU A 19 31.87 -7.20 -0.55
C GLU A 19 32.87 -6.80 -1.64
N VAL A 20 32.41 -6.63 -2.89
CA VAL A 20 33.28 -6.30 -4.02
C VAL A 20 33.62 -4.82 -4.00
N SER A 21 34.91 -4.51 -3.88
CA SER A 21 35.41 -3.13 -3.80
C SER A 21 35.83 -2.52 -5.15
N GLU A 22 36.14 -3.36 -6.14
CA GLU A 22 36.69 -2.97 -7.43
C GLU A 22 35.98 -3.67 -8.60
N SER A 23 35.87 -2.99 -9.74
CA SER A 23 35.15 -3.50 -10.92
C SER A 23 36.02 -4.25 -11.94
N ALA A 24 37.34 -4.27 -11.77
CA ALA A 24 38.28 -4.76 -12.79
C ALA A 24 38.09 -6.24 -13.17
N THR A 25 37.54 -7.05 -12.27
CA THR A 25 37.27 -8.49 -12.49
C THR A 25 35.84 -8.78 -12.95
N LEU A 26 34.99 -7.77 -13.05
CA LEU A 26 33.58 -7.93 -13.40
C LEU A 26 33.38 -8.04 -14.91
N THR A 27 32.43 -8.88 -15.29
CA THR A 27 31.93 -8.97 -16.67
C THR A 27 30.82 -7.95 -16.86
N PHE A 28 30.95 -7.10 -17.88
CA PHE A 28 30.02 -6.02 -18.20
C PHE A 28 29.23 -6.37 -19.45
N GLU A 29 27.92 -6.09 -19.43
CA GLU A 29 27.00 -6.30 -20.55
C GLU A 29 26.35 -4.97 -20.97
N PRO A 30 26.04 -4.75 -22.26
CA PRO A 30 25.38 -3.53 -22.70
C PRO A 30 24.06 -3.26 -21.96
N VAL A 31 23.81 -2.00 -21.62
CA VAL A 31 22.60 -1.55 -20.90
C VAL A 31 22.02 -0.30 -21.53
N ASP A 32 20.69 -0.20 -21.51
CA ASP A 32 20.01 1.05 -21.87
C ASP A 32 19.83 1.92 -20.63
N LEU A 33 20.22 3.20 -20.70
CA LEU A 33 19.85 4.19 -19.68
C LEU A 33 18.61 4.99 -20.11
N PRO A 34 17.71 5.32 -19.17
CA PRO A 34 17.79 5.03 -17.74
C PRO A 34 17.56 3.55 -17.37
N HIS A 35 18.22 3.08 -16.32
CA HIS A 35 18.25 1.67 -15.91
C HIS A 35 17.95 1.50 -14.43
N ASP A 36 17.03 0.58 -14.13
CA ASP A 36 16.76 0.03 -12.81
C ASP A 36 17.02 -1.48 -12.85
N TRP A 37 18.02 -1.97 -12.12
CA TRP A 37 18.38 -3.38 -12.20
C TRP A 37 17.50 -4.29 -11.33
N LEU A 38 16.81 -3.75 -10.32
CA LEU A 38 16.02 -4.57 -9.38
C LEU A 38 14.70 -5.03 -10.02
N ILE A 39 14.13 -4.26 -10.95
CA ILE A 39 12.83 -4.55 -11.56
C ILE A 39 12.80 -5.87 -12.36
N TYR A 40 13.98 -6.41 -12.68
CA TYR A 40 14.15 -7.67 -13.42
C TYR A 40 13.91 -8.92 -12.56
N ASN A 41 13.78 -8.78 -11.23
CA ASN A 41 13.52 -9.90 -10.32
C ASN A 41 12.43 -9.58 -9.30
N THR A 42 11.18 -9.88 -9.65
CA THR A 42 10.00 -9.71 -8.78
C THR A 42 10.03 -10.53 -7.49
N LEU A 43 10.89 -11.56 -7.39
CA LEU A 43 11.06 -12.38 -6.19
C LEU A 43 12.04 -11.75 -5.18
N ASP A 44 12.86 -10.79 -5.61
CA ASP A 44 13.87 -10.13 -4.77
C ASP A 44 14.09 -8.67 -5.19
N LEU A 45 13.02 -7.88 -5.12
CA LEU A 45 13.00 -6.46 -5.51
C LEU A 45 13.84 -5.56 -4.59
N TYR A 46 14.45 -6.11 -3.52
CA TYR A 46 15.21 -5.37 -2.52
C TYR A 46 16.60 -5.96 -2.28
N GLU A 47 17.13 -6.70 -3.26
CA GLU A 47 18.42 -7.39 -3.18
C GLU A 47 19.57 -6.45 -2.80
N ASN A 48 20.35 -6.86 -1.80
CA ASN A 48 21.60 -6.18 -1.42
C ASN A 48 22.66 -6.38 -2.50
N SER A 49 23.02 -5.33 -3.21
CA SER A 49 23.93 -5.43 -4.35
C SER A 49 24.63 -4.10 -4.67
N ILE A 50 25.72 -4.20 -5.44
CA ILE A 50 26.38 -3.05 -6.06
C ILE A 50 26.17 -3.14 -7.57
N GLY A 51 25.64 -2.06 -8.14
CA GLY A 51 25.60 -1.86 -9.58
C GLY A 51 26.83 -1.09 -10.05
N TRP A 52 27.52 -1.64 -11.05
CA TRP A 52 28.66 -1.00 -11.70
C TRP A 52 28.27 -0.66 -13.12
N TYR A 53 28.35 0.61 -13.47
CA TYR A 53 28.13 1.10 -14.82
C TYR A 53 29.46 1.54 -15.41
N ARG A 54 29.74 1.11 -16.64
CA ARG A 54 30.95 1.47 -17.38
C ARG A 54 30.59 2.09 -18.71
N ARG A 55 31.26 3.17 -19.07
CA ARG A 55 31.18 3.73 -20.41
C ARG A 55 32.56 4.13 -20.90
N LYS A 56 32.87 3.74 -22.13
CA LYS A 56 34.07 4.20 -22.84
C LYS A 56 33.68 5.25 -23.87
N PHE A 57 34.47 6.31 -23.99
CA PHE A 57 34.25 7.32 -25.01
C PHE A 57 35.55 7.95 -25.49
N ILE A 58 35.52 8.49 -26.71
CA ILE A 58 36.65 9.21 -27.28
C ILE A 58 36.52 10.68 -26.93
N TYR A 59 37.53 11.21 -26.25
CA TYR A 59 37.69 12.63 -25.97
C TYR A 59 38.74 13.22 -26.91
N THR A 60 38.39 14.32 -27.56
CA THR A 60 39.32 15.15 -28.33
C THR A 60 39.46 16.47 -27.61
N LYS A 61 40.67 16.81 -27.19
CA LYS A 61 40.93 18.04 -26.45
C LYS A 61 40.64 19.25 -27.34
N ASP A 62 39.69 20.06 -26.90
CA ASP A 62 39.37 21.34 -27.51
C ASP A 62 39.90 22.44 -26.59
N GLU A 63 40.85 23.25 -27.05
CA GLU A 63 41.44 24.32 -26.24
C GLU A 63 40.40 25.39 -25.80
N LYS A 64 39.26 25.45 -26.48
CA LYS A 64 38.13 26.33 -26.10
C LYS A 64 37.24 25.70 -25.02
N GLN A 65 37.26 24.38 -24.84
CA GLN A 65 36.51 23.71 -23.77
C GLN A 65 37.35 23.69 -22.50
N LYS A 66 36.89 24.41 -21.48
CA LYS A 66 37.58 24.58 -20.20
C LYS A 66 37.02 23.69 -19.10
N GLN A 67 35.77 23.26 -19.21
CA GLN A 67 35.21 22.27 -18.29
C GLN A 67 34.41 21.20 -19.03
N ILE A 68 34.58 19.95 -18.60
CA ILE A 68 33.85 18.77 -19.05
C ILE A 68 33.20 18.14 -17.83
N LEU A 69 31.87 18.25 -17.73
CA LEU A 69 31.10 17.79 -16.57
C LEU A 69 30.21 16.60 -16.97
N LEU A 70 30.09 15.64 -16.06
CA LEU A 70 29.10 14.57 -16.15
C LEU A 70 27.96 14.90 -15.20
N CYS A 71 26.76 15.09 -15.74
CA CYS A 71 25.57 15.44 -14.97
C CYS A 71 24.63 14.23 -14.88
N PHE A 72 24.12 13.97 -13.69
CA PHE A 72 23.12 12.93 -13.43
C PHE A 72 21.83 13.58 -12.93
N ASP A 73 20.70 13.24 -13.55
CA ASP A 73 19.39 13.72 -13.08
C ASP A 73 18.90 12.94 -11.84
N GLY A 74 19.46 11.76 -11.58
CA GLY A 74 19.25 10.96 -10.38
C GLY A 74 19.90 9.56 -10.46
N VAL A 75 20.53 9.13 -9.37
CA VAL A 75 21.16 7.80 -9.22
C VAL A 75 20.80 7.25 -7.85
N TYR A 76 20.08 6.13 -7.78
CA TYR A 76 19.64 5.54 -6.52
C TYR A 76 20.51 4.33 -6.13
N MET A 77 21.29 4.36 -5.05
CA MET A 77 21.77 5.55 -4.31
C MET A 77 23.23 5.36 -3.89
N ASP A 78 23.78 6.28 -3.08
CA ASP A 78 25.16 6.20 -2.56
C ASP A 78 26.18 5.89 -3.67
N SER A 79 26.27 6.82 -4.61
CA SER A 79 27.03 6.65 -5.84
C SER A 79 28.45 7.21 -5.73
N SER A 80 29.37 6.65 -6.51
CA SER A 80 30.75 7.11 -6.65
C SER A 80 31.20 7.08 -8.10
N LEU A 81 31.87 8.14 -8.55
CA LEU A 81 32.35 8.29 -9.92
C LEU A 81 33.87 8.13 -10.01
N TYR A 82 34.31 7.33 -10.98
CA TYR A 82 35.70 7.15 -11.35
C TYR A 82 35.89 7.42 -12.83
N VAL A 83 36.99 8.09 -13.19
CA VAL A 83 37.39 8.33 -14.58
C VAL A 83 38.84 7.92 -14.72
N ASN A 84 39.13 7.04 -15.68
CA ASN A 84 40.48 6.49 -15.89
C ASN A 84 41.09 5.94 -14.57
N GLN A 85 40.28 5.23 -13.78
CA GLN A 85 40.60 4.67 -12.45
C GLN A 85 40.85 5.73 -11.33
N GLN A 86 40.70 7.02 -11.60
CA GLN A 86 40.81 8.08 -10.61
C GLN A 86 39.43 8.41 -10.02
N PHE A 87 39.35 8.53 -8.69
CA PHE A 87 38.13 8.93 -8.00
C PHE A 87 37.85 10.42 -8.23
N ILE A 88 36.63 10.74 -8.67
CA ILE A 88 36.18 12.11 -8.94
C ILE A 88 35.33 12.65 -7.80
N GLY A 89 34.42 11.84 -7.27
CA GLY A 89 33.50 12.27 -6.22
C GLY A 89 32.41 11.25 -5.91
N GLU A 90 31.60 11.61 -4.93
CA GLU A 90 30.47 10.82 -4.45
C GLU A 90 29.20 11.66 -4.38
N TRP A 91 28.05 10.99 -4.42
CA TRP A 91 26.74 11.60 -4.20
C TRP A 91 25.80 10.64 -3.48
N LYS A 92 25.23 11.07 -2.35
CA LYS A 92 24.54 10.17 -1.42
C LYS A 92 23.05 10.04 -1.65
N TYR A 93 22.35 11.15 -1.85
CA TYR A 93 20.90 11.13 -2.00
C TYR A 93 20.48 10.60 -3.37
N GLY A 94 19.42 9.78 -3.40
CA GLY A 94 19.00 9.06 -4.60
C GLY A 94 18.17 9.88 -5.59
N TYR A 95 17.67 11.06 -5.21
CA TYR A 95 16.62 11.77 -5.95
C TYR A 95 16.99 13.18 -6.42
N SER A 96 18.06 13.77 -5.89
CA SER A 96 18.60 15.05 -6.34
C SER A 96 19.46 14.88 -7.59
N SER A 97 19.53 15.94 -8.40
CA SER A 97 20.41 16.00 -9.55
C SER A 97 21.81 16.50 -9.13
N PHE A 98 22.86 16.05 -9.80
CA PHE A 98 24.23 16.45 -9.47
C PHE A 98 25.16 16.43 -10.69
N GLU A 99 26.32 17.08 -10.58
CA GLU A 99 27.35 17.07 -11.61
C GLU A 99 28.75 16.95 -11.01
N HIS A 100 29.64 16.27 -11.74
CA HIS A 100 31.05 16.13 -11.40
C HIS A 100 31.92 16.68 -12.52
N ASP A 101 32.96 17.43 -12.15
CA ASP A 101 33.99 17.89 -13.09
C ASP A 101 35.03 16.80 -13.33
N MET A 102 35.18 16.39 -14.58
CA MET A 102 36.12 15.34 -14.98
C MET A 102 37.32 15.90 -15.76
N THR A 103 37.38 17.21 -15.98
CA THR A 103 38.28 17.87 -16.94
C THR A 103 39.74 17.46 -16.77
N ASP A 104 40.26 17.51 -15.55
CA ASP A 104 41.67 17.26 -15.25
C ASP A 104 42.07 15.77 -15.32
N THR A 105 41.09 14.88 -15.41
CA THR A 105 41.30 13.42 -15.46
C THR A 105 41.21 12.83 -16.87
N LEU A 106 40.69 13.60 -17.82
CA LEU A 106 40.53 13.18 -19.21
C LEU A 106 41.85 13.24 -19.98
N VAL A 107 42.08 12.23 -20.83
CA VAL A 107 43.22 12.14 -21.74
C VAL A 107 42.76 12.18 -23.21
N GLU A 108 43.64 12.63 -24.11
CA GLU A 108 43.36 12.58 -25.55
C GLU A 108 43.13 11.13 -26.00
N GLY A 109 42.04 10.86 -26.70
CA GLY A 109 41.66 9.52 -27.16
C GLY A 109 40.64 8.84 -26.23
N GLU A 110 40.80 7.53 -26.01
CA GLU A 110 39.85 6.72 -25.24
C GLU A 110 39.93 7.03 -23.74
N ASN A 111 38.77 7.22 -23.11
CA ASN A 111 38.60 7.39 -21.68
C ASN A 111 37.56 6.40 -21.17
N GLU A 112 37.72 5.97 -19.92
CA GLU A 112 36.79 5.07 -19.24
C GLU A 112 36.14 5.78 -18.04
N ILE A 113 34.82 5.75 -18.00
CA ILE A 113 33.99 6.20 -16.89
C ILE A 113 33.44 4.95 -16.18
N VAL A 114 33.55 4.92 -14.85
CA VAL A 114 32.93 3.90 -14.00
C VAL A 114 32.10 4.58 -12.92
N VAL A 115 30.83 4.20 -12.80
CA VAL A 115 29.93 4.62 -11.72
C VAL A 115 29.61 3.40 -10.86
N LYS A 116 29.94 3.51 -9.57
CA LYS A 116 29.56 2.53 -8.54
C LYS A 116 28.28 3.02 -7.87
N VAL A 117 27.28 2.15 -7.73
CA VAL A 117 26.00 2.45 -7.07
C VAL A 117 25.72 1.38 -6.03
N VAL A 118 25.52 1.77 -4.77
CA VAL A 118 25.33 0.84 -3.66
C VAL A 118 23.85 0.76 -3.28
N HIS A 119 23.27 -0.43 -3.37
CA HIS A 119 21.94 -0.71 -2.86
C HIS A 119 22.01 -1.64 -1.66
N GLN A 120 21.66 -1.12 -0.48
CA GLN A 120 21.61 -1.87 0.78
C GLN A 120 20.25 -1.65 1.44
N SER A 121 19.47 -2.73 1.56
CA SER A 121 18.11 -2.75 2.11
C SER A 121 18.12 -3.16 3.60
N PRO A 122 17.19 -2.64 4.44
CA PRO A 122 16.15 -1.66 4.10
C PRO A 122 16.68 -0.22 4.15
N ASN A 123 16.50 0.53 3.06
CA ASN A 123 16.85 1.95 2.88
C ASN A 123 15.68 2.83 2.42
N SER A 124 14.48 2.26 2.25
CA SER A 124 13.28 2.94 1.77
C SER A 124 12.04 2.22 2.31
N ARG A 125 10.91 2.94 2.45
CA ARG A 125 9.60 2.37 2.81
C ARG A 125 8.82 1.86 1.59
N TRP A 126 9.10 2.42 0.42
CA TRP A 126 8.54 2.05 -0.89
C TRP A 126 9.64 1.51 -1.81
N TYR A 127 9.28 1.00 -2.97
CA TYR A 127 10.25 0.58 -3.97
C TYR A 127 11.02 1.78 -4.55
N SER A 128 12.32 1.82 -4.27
CA SER A 128 13.20 2.85 -4.81
C SER A 128 13.65 2.59 -6.25
N GLY A 129 13.69 1.32 -6.64
CA GLY A 129 14.58 0.86 -7.71
C GLY A 129 16.06 1.01 -7.32
N ALA A 130 16.97 0.62 -8.21
CA ALA A 130 18.39 0.87 -8.02
C ALA A 130 19.13 1.07 -9.34
N GLY A 131 20.02 2.07 -9.37
CA GLY A 131 20.84 2.39 -10.53
C GLY A 131 20.73 3.82 -11.05
N ILE A 132 21.21 4.00 -12.27
CA ILE A 132 21.12 5.26 -13.01
C ILE A 132 19.72 5.32 -13.64
N TYR A 133 18.71 5.57 -12.81
CA TYR A 133 17.29 5.48 -13.16
C TYR A 133 16.72 6.76 -13.81
N ARG A 134 17.52 7.85 -13.88
CA ARG A 134 17.23 9.05 -14.69
C ARG A 134 18.36 9.34 -15.67
N ASN A 135 18.18 10.37 -16.52
CA ASN A 135 19.10 10.69 -17.60
C ASN A 135 20.51 11.10 -17.12
N VAL A 136 21.49 10.81 -17.97
CA VAL A 136 22.88 11.27 -17.85
C VAL A 136 23.19 12.24 -18.98
N TRP A 137 23.94 13.29 -18.69
CA TRP A 137 24.30 14.32 -19.65
C TRP A 137 25.80 14.61 -19.60
N LEU A 138 26.40 14.81 -20.78
CA LEU A 138 27.74 15.37 -20.89
C LEU A 138 27.62 16.87 -21.15
N LYS A 139 28.23 17.69 -20.29
CA LYS A 139 28.23 19.14 -20.41
C LYS A 139 29.64 19.65 -20.70
N THR A 140 29.81 20.45 -21.75
CA THR A 140 31.07 21.11 -22.09
C THR A 140 30.92 22.62 -21.98
N ARG A 141 31.85 23.28 -21.28
CA ARG A 141 31.79 24.73 -21.00
C ARG A 141 33.09 25.45 -21.39
N ASP A 142 32.96 26.67 -21.86
CA ASP A 142 34.01 27.70 -21.93
C ASP A 142 34.27 28.30 -20.54
N LYS A 143 35.35 29.09 -20.41
CA LYS A 143 35.61 29.86 -19.18
C LYS A 143 34.48 30.85 -18.89
N ASN A 144 33.82 31.40 -19.91
CA ASN A 144 32.62 32.20 -19.76
C ASN A 144 31.40 31.30 -19.86
N HIS A 145 30.57 31.22 -18.82
CA HIS A 145 29.39 30.37 -18.84
C HIS A 145 28.31 30.82 -17.86
N ILE A 146 27.10 30.33 -18.09
CA ILE A 146 26.00 30.43 -17.12
C ILE A 146 26.13 29.27 -16.14
N VAL A 147 26.09 29.58 -14.84
CA VAL A 147 26.19 28.57 -13.77
C VAL A 147 25.02 27.60 -13.87
N THR A 148 25.22 26.33 -13.52
CA THR A 148 24.14 25.31 -13.50
C THR A 148 22.97 25.80 -12.65
N ASP A 149 21.78 25.79 -13.25
CA ASP A 149 20.53 26.28 -12.67
C ASP A 149 20.65 27.73 -12.13
N GLY A 150 21.51 28.53 -12.77
CA GLY A 150 21.87 29.89 -12.40
C GLY A 150 20.90 30.96 -12.88
N ILE A 151 19.91 30.62 -13.72
CA ILE A 151 18.85 31.55 -14.11
C ILE A 151 17.72 31.44 -13.08
N TYR A 152 17.29 32.57 -12.53
CA TYR A 152 16.19 32.66 -11.58
C TYR A 152 15.17 33.70 -12.04
N SER A 153 13.97 33.25 -12.38
CA SER A 153 12.91 34.09 -12.91
C SER A 153 11.73 34.19 -11.95
N THR A 154 11.21 35.40 -11.75
CA THR A 154 10.00 35.65 -10.95
C THR A 154 9.06 36.59 -11.72
N THR A 155 7.77 36.28 -11.70
CA THR A 155 6.73 37.16 -12.26
C THR A 155 6.00 37.89 -11.14
N LYS A 156 5.81 39.20 -11.29
CA LYS A 156 5.08 40.04 -10.32
C LYS A 156 4.03 40.87 -11.04
N LYS A 157 2.79 40.77 -10.59
CA LYS A 157 1.70 41.66 -11.02
C LYS A 157 1.92 43.06 -10.43
N LYS A 158 1.81 44.09 -11.25
CA LYS A 158 1.91 45.52 -10.90
C LYS A 158 0.63 46.24 -11.38
N GLU A 159 0.49 47.53 -11.04
CA GLU A 159 -0.68 48.33 -11.43
C GLU A 159 -0.85 48.42 -12.97
N ASN A 160 0.25 48.55 -13.71
CA ASN A 160 0.27 48.76 -15.17
C ASN A 160 0.79 47.54 -15.96
N GLY A 161 0.54 46.33 -15.45
CA GLY A 161 0.93 45.07 -16.12
C GLY A 161 1.78 44.15 -15.25
N TRP A 162 2.70 43.43 -15.87
CA TRP A 162 3.53 42.41 -15.26
C TRP A 162 5.01 42.72 -15.42
N GLN A 163 5.75 42.41 -14.37
CA GLN A 163 7.20 42.47 -14.34
C GLN A 163 7.76 41.05 -14.30
N LEU A 164 8.65 40.73 -15.23
CA LEU A 164 9.47 39.53 -15.21
C LEU A 164 10.88 39.92 -14.77
N GLU A 165 11.26 39.54 -13.56
CA GLU A 165 12.62 39.71 -13.03
C GLU A 165 13.44 38.48 -13.37
N VAL A 166 14.62 38.66 -13.97
CA VAL A 166 15.54 37.57 -14.33
C VAL A 166 16.89 37.85 -13.70
N ASP A 167 17.31 37.00 -12.77
CA ASP A 167 18.66 36.99 -12.23
C ASP A 167 19.45 35.87 -12.93
N THR A 168 20.67 36.16 -13.38
CA THR A 168 21.55 35.21 -14.06
C THR A 168 22.89 35.15 -13.36
N GLU A 169 23.16 34.01 -12.72
CA GLU A 169 24.48 33.67 -12.17
C GLU A 169 25.42 33.24 -13.30
N ILE A 170 26.53 33.96 -13.47
CA ILE A 170 27.52 33.73 -14.52
C ILE A 170 28.92 33.67 -13.94
N ASP A 171 29.77 32.86 -14.56
CA ASP A 171 31.22 32.93 -14.38
C ASP A 171 31.81 33.50 -15.67
N ILE A 172 32.50 34.64 -15.58
CA ILE A 172 33.04 35.38 -16.73
C ILE A 172 34.49 35.83 -16.50
N TYR A 173 35.24 35.83 -17.60
CA TYR A 173 36.63 36.27 -17.67
C TYR A 173 36.88 37.31 -18.76
N ASP A 174 35.96 37.39 -19.74
CA ASP A 174 35.96 38.42 -20.79
C ASP A 174 34.77 39.36 -20.59
N GLU A 175 34.75 40.47 -21.34
CA GLU A 175 33.55 41.30 -21.45
C GLU A 175 32.46 40.54 -22.21
N VAL A 176 31.27 40.44 -21.62
CA VAL A 176 30.15 39.70 -22.19
C VAL A 176 28.91 40.59 -22.36
N GLN A 177 28.00 40.16 -23.23
CA GLN A 177 26.64 40.67 -23.30
C GLN A 177 25.67 39.55 -22.94
N ILE A 178 24.77 39.83 -21.98
CA ILE A 178 23.67 38.93 -21.62
C ILE A 178 22.39 39.54 -22.14
N SER A 179 21.60 38.74 -22.85
CA SER A 179 20.30 39.15 -23.33
C SER A 179 19.23 38.13 -22.99
N HIS A 180 18.04 38.63 -22.67
CA HIS A 180 16.86 37.83 -22.41
C HIS A 180 15.78 38.21 -23.43
N SER A 181 15.21 37.21 -24.09
CA SER A 181 14.07 37.36 -24.99
C SER A 181 12.93 36.50 -24.49
N LEU A 182 11.75 37.10 -24.32
CA LEU A 182 10.54 36.37 -24.01
C LEU A 182 9.77 36.08 -25.30
N VAL A 183 9.55 34.80 -25.58
CA VAL A 183 8.96 34.32 -26.82
C VAL A 183 7.63 33.61 -26.54
N TYR A 184 6.63 33.87 -27.37
CA TYR A 184 5.35 33.16 -27.36
C TYR A 184 4.97 32.80 -28.80
N LYS A 185 4.68 31.52 -29.07
CA LYS A 185 4.36 31.01 -30.42
C LYS A 185 5.35 31.49 -31.49
N ASP A 186 6.64 31.34 -31.21
CA ASP A 186 7.76 31.74 -32.07
C ASP A 186 7.91 33.25 -32.33
N GLU A 187 7.15 34.11 -31.64
CA GLU A 187 7.27 35.57 -31.72
C GLU A 187 7.93 36.15 -30.46
N ILE A 188 8.92 37.03 -30.64
CA ILE A 188 9.55 37.77 -29.53
C ILE A 188 8.58 38.85 -29.06
N ILE A 189 8.09 38.70 -27.82
CA ILE A 189 7.16 39.63 -27.18
C ILE A 189 7.90 40.85 -26.62
N THR A 190 9.03 40.60 -25.96
CA THR A 190 9.91 41.64 -25.41
C THR A 190 11.30 41.08 -25.20
N SER A 191 12.31 41.94 -25.20
CA SER A 191 13.69 41.56 -24.90
C SER A 191 14.43 42.66 -24.16
N THR A 192 15.52 42.29 -23.50
CA THR A 192 16.47 43.18 -22.83
C THR A 192 17.88 42.65 -23.04
N SER A 193 18.88 43.53 -22.93
CA SER A 193 20.28 43.14 -22.98
C SER A 193 21.15 44.08 -22.16
N GLU A 194 22.18 43.55 -21.53
CA GLU A 194 23.15 44.30 -20.73
C GLU A 194 24.58 43.82 -21.01
N ARG A 195 25.54 44.74 -20.97
CA ARG A 195 26.97 44.41 -21.01
C ARG A 195 27.49 44.21 -19.59
N VAL A 196 28.22 43.13 -19.37
CA VAL A 196 28.80 42.80 -18.08
C VAL A 196 30.31 42.65 -18.24
N ILE A 197 31.06 43.36 -17.39
CA ILE A 197 32.52 43.33 -17.38
C ILE A 197 32.96 42.41 -16.24
N ALA A 198 33.93 41.53 -16.50
CA ALA A 198 34.49 40.66 -15.49
C ALA A 198 35.05 41.47 -14.30
N GLY A 199 34.62 41.12 -13.08
CA GLY A 199 35.07 41.73 -11.83
C GLY A 199 36.41 41.18 -11.34
N SER A 200 36.78 41.47 -10.08
CA SER A 200 37.93 40.84 -9.42
C SER A 200 37.70 39.36 -9.12
N ASP A 201 36.45 38.98 -8.89
CA ASP A 201 35.99 37.59 -8.81
C ASP A 201 35.34 37.22 -10.15
N SER A 202 35.55 35.99 -10.62
CA SER A 202 34.97 35.52 -11.89
C SER A 202 33.46 35.34 -11.83
N SER A 203 32.89 35.14 -10.64
CA SER A 203 31.46 34.91 -10.45
C SER A 203 30.69 36.21 -10.26
N THR A 204 29.65 36.43 -11.06
CA THR A 204 28.85 37.66 -11.09
C THR A 204 27.36 37.32 -11.16
N LEU A 205 26.51 38.16 -10.55
CA LEU A 205 25.05 38.11 -10.69
C LEU A 205 24.59 39.25 -11.58
N ASN A 206 23.98 38.93 -12.73
CA ASN A 206 23.34 39.91 -13.60
C ASN A 206 21.82 39.95 -13.31
N GLN A 207 21.23 41.15 -13.23
CA GLN A 207 19.80 41.32 -12.93
C GLN A 207 19.13 42.19 -13.98
N GLN A 208 18.16 41.63 -14.69
CA GLN A 208 17.41 42.33 -15.73
C GLN A 208 15.91 42.21 -15.49
N VAL A 209 15.16 43.16 -16.07
CA VAL A 209 13.71 43.24 -15.92
C VAL A 209 13.06 43.41 -17.29
N LEU A 210 12.03 42.61 -17.54
CA LEU A 210 11.15 42.74 -18.70
C LEU A 210 9.75 43.16 -18.24
N PHE A 211 9.06 43.98 -19.03
CA PHE A 211 7.71 44.46 -18.76
C PHE A 211 6.73 43.97 -19.83
N LEU A 212 5.58 43.45 -19.39
CA LEU A 212 4.49 43.02 -20.26
C LEU A 212 3.17 43.59 -19.74
N GLU A 213 2.38 44.22 -20.60
CA GLU A 213 1.13 44.83 -20.15
C GLU A 213 0.05 43.77 -19.85
N ASN A 214 -0.22 42.86 -20.80
CA ASN A 214 -1.33 41.92 -20.72
C ASN A 214 -0.91 40.49 -21.14
N PRO A 215 -0.10 39.79 -20.33
CA PRO A 215 0.26 38.40 -20.63
C PRO A 215 -0.95 37.48 -20.48
N LEU A 216 -1.05 36.47 -21.35
CA LEU A 216 -1.88 35.30 -21.09
C LEU A 216 -1.40 34.60 -19.82
N LEU A 217 -2.30 34.38 -18.87
CA LEU A 217 -1.97 33.78 -17.58
C LEU A 217 -1.90 32.26 -17.68
N TRP A 218 -0.99 31.67 -16.92
CA TRP A 218 -0.94 30.24 -16.68
C TRP A 218 -1.98 29.87 -15.62
N SER A 219 -2.75 28.81 -15.88
CA SER A 219 -3.67 28.19 -14.94
C SER A 219 -3.80 26.69 -15.21
N THR A 220 -4.58 25.97 -14.39
CA THR A 220 -4.83 24.53 -14.58
C THR A 220 -5.68 24.24 -15.82
N ASP A 221 -6.55 25.17 -16.21
CA ASP A 221 -7.42 25.04 -17.38
C ASP A 221 -6.73 25.58 -18.66
N ASP A 222 -5.96 26.66 -18.51
CA ASP A 222 -5.24 27.35 -19.59
C ASP A 222 -3.73 27.47 -19.23
N PRO A 223 -2.92 26.43 -19.47
CA PRO A 223 -1.49 26.42 -19.13
C PRO A 223 -0.64 27.22 -20.13
N ASN A 224 -0.86 28.53 -20.22
CA ASN A 224 -0.12 29.40 -21.14
C ASN A 224 1.35 29.53 -20.72
N LEU A 225 2.26 29.01 -21.56
CA LEU A 225 3.71 29.06 -21.36
C LEU A 225 4.37 30.00 -22.37
N TYR A 226 5.35 30.77 -21.87
CA TYR A 226 6.28 31.56 -22.66
C TYR A 226 7.66 30.93 -22.56
N GLN A 227 8.50 31.11 -23.58
CA GLN A 227 9.91 30.72 -23.52
C GLN A 227 10.77 31.94 -23.17
N LEU A 228 11.48 31.86 -22.05
CA LEU A 228 12.54 32.80 -21.71
C LEU A 228 13.85 32.27 -22.28
N ILE A 229 14.32 32.90 -23.36
CA ILE A 229 15.58 32.58 -24.02
C ILE A 229 16.66 33.54 -23.52
N THR A 230 17.68 32.98 -22.87
CA THR A 230 18.85 33.70 -22.37
C THR A 230 20.05 33.40 -23.24
N HIS A 231 20.65 34.42 -23.83
CA HIS A 231 21.89 34.31 -24.58
C HIS A 231 23.04 34.98 -23.84
N LEU A 232 24.17 34.27 -23.76
CA LEU A 232 25.47 34.79 -23.32
C LEU A 232 26.38 34.93 -24.55
N HIS A 233 26.83 36.15 -24.82
CA HIS A 233 27.77 36.45 -25.90
C HIS A 233 29.06 37.03 -25.35
N VAL A 234 30.21 36.64 -25.90
CA VAL A 234 31.49 37.34 -25.65
C VAL A 234 31.65 38.48 -26.64
N ILE A 235 32.08 39.64 -26.16
CA ILE A 235 32.34 40.81 -26.99
C ILE A 235 33.79 40.75 -27.49
N ASN A 236 33.97 40.55 -28.79
CA ASN A 236 35.31 40.47 -29.37
C ASN A 236 35.84 41.87 -29.72
N ASN A 237 36.74 42.38 -28.89
CA ASN A 237 37.33 43.71 -29.05
C ASN A 237 38.25 43.84 -30.28
N ASP A 238 38.78 42.74 -30.82
CA ASP A 238 39.68 42.73 -31.99
C ASP A 238 38.94 42.67 -33.34
N LYS A 239 37.65 42.31 -33.35
CA LYS A 239 36.81 42.18 -34.54
C LYS A 239 35.63 43.15 -34.53
N ASN A 240 35.91 44.44 -34.38
CA ASN A 240 34.92 45.52 -34.52
C ASN A 240 33.70 45.36 -33.57
N GLN A 241 33.92 44.84 -32.35
CA GLN A 241 32.88 44.50 -31.36
C GLN A 241 31.85 43.45 -31.83
N SER A 242 32.27 42.45 -32.61
CA SER A 242 31.39 41.33 -32.95
C SER A 242 31.00 40.51 -31.71
N LEU A 243 29.75 40.06 -31.65
CA LEU A 243 29.23 39.16 -30.61
C LEU A 243 29.46 37.71 -31.03
N GLU A 244 30.17 36.93 -30.20
CA GLU A 244 30.31 35.48 -30.37
C GLU A 244 29.42 34.77 -29.35
N GLU A 245 28.46 33.96 -29.83
CA GLU A 245 27.53 33.23 -28.95
C GLU A 245 28.26 32.12 -28.19
N VAL A 246 28.19 32.20 -26.86
CA VAL A 246 28.82 31.25 -25.95
C VAL A 246 27.80 30.24 -25.46
N GLU A 247 26.64 30.68 -25.00
CA GLU A 247 25.63 29.79 -24.42
C GLU A 247 24.23 30.34 -24.63
N THR A 248 23.28 29.44 -24.88
CA THR A 248 21.87 29.76 -25.04
C THR A 248 21.06 28.79 -24.20
N ILE A 249 20.28 29.30 -23.26
CA ILE A 249 19.40 28.52 -22.38
C ILE A 249 17.97 28.99 -22.61
N SER A 250 17.06 28.05 -22.89
CA SER A 250 15.63 28.29 -22.98
C SER A 250 14.92 27.57 -21.82
N GLN A 251 14.00 28.26 -21.17
CA GLN A 251 13.13 27.69 -20.14
C GLN A 251 11.71 28.19 -20.29
N ASN A 252 10.74 27.34 -19.96
CA ASN A 252 9.34 27.73 -19.91
C ASN A 252 9.08 28.56 -18.65
N ILE A 253 8.31 29.63 -18.80
CA ILE A 253 7.79 30.43 -17.69
C ILE A 253 6.29 30.67 -17.88
N GLY A 254 5.59 30.95 -16.78
CA GLY A 254 4.17 31.30 -16.79
C GLY A 254 3.88 32.47 -15.87
N PHE A 255 2.91 33.30 -16.24
CA PHE A 255 2.42 34.42 -15.44
C PHE A 255 1.20 33.97 -14.64
N ARG A 256 1.28 33.99 -13.31
CA ARG A 256 0.17 33.58 -12.44
C ARG A 256 0.22 34.32 -11.12
N VAL A 257 -0.92 34.41 -10.44
CA VAL A 257 -1.02 34.84 -9.04
C VAL A 257 -1.51 33.66 -8.22
N ILE A 258 -0.73 33.25 -7.24
CA ILE A 258 -1.10 32.25 -6.23
C ILE A 258 -1.40 32.98 -4.93
N GLU A 259 -2.52 32.65 -4.30
CA GLU A 259 -2.87 33.12 -2.96
C GLU A 259 -3.26 31.92 -2.10
N LEU A 260 -2.53 31.74 -1.00
CA LEU A 260 -2.80 30.76 0.04
C LEU A 260 -3.36 31.53 1.24
N ASP A 261 -4.68 31.52 1.42
CA ASP A 261 -5.32 32.31 2.47
C ASP A 261 -5.86 31.41 3.59
N PRO A 262 -5.57 31.69 4.87
CA PRO A 262 -5.99 30.84 5.98
C PRO A 262 -7.51 30.79 6.19
N HIS A 263 -8.29 31.72 5.63
CA HIS A 263 -9.75 31.77 5.80
C HIS A 263 -10.50 31.42 4.52
N ASN A 264 -9.97 31.82 3.36
CA ASN A 264 -10.60 31.68 2.06
C ASN A 264 -10.06 30.49 1.27
N GLY A 265 -9.02 29.82 1.74
CA GLY A 265 -8.41 28.67 1.07
C GLY A 265 -7.56 29.07 -0.13
N PHE A 266 -7.51 28.20 -1.14
CA PHE A 266 -6.65 28.38 -2.31
C PHE A 266 -7.32 29.22 -3.40
N GLN A 267 -6.55 30.17 -3.96
CA GLN A 267 -6.97 30.93 -5.14
C GLN A 267 -5.84 30.97 -6.19
N LEU A 268 -6.22 30.74 -7.45
CA LEU A 268 -5.34 30.87 -8.62
C LEU A 268 -5.89 31.94 -9.55
N ASN A 269 -5.09 32.98 -9.81
CA ASN A 269 -5.48 34.14 -10.61
C ASN A 269 -6.77 34.82 -10.12
N GLY A 270 -7.03 34.80 -8.80
CA GLY A 270 -8.24 35.34 -8.16
C GLY A 270 -9.47 34.45 -8.22
N ARG A 271 -9.36 33.22 -8.78
CA ARG A 271 -10.43 32.21 -8.74
C ARG A 271 -10.19 31.26 -7.57
N LYS A 272 -11.16 31.19 -6.65
CA LYS A 272 -11.17 30.19 -5.57
C LYS A 272 -11.38 28.80 -6.15
N MET A 273 -10.58 27.84 -5.71
CA MET A 273 -10.70 26.42 -6.06
C MET A 273 -10.08 25.54 -4.98
N LYS A 274 -10.39 24.25 -4.99
CA LYS A 274 -9.73 23.24 -4.14
C LYS A 274 -8.57 22.58 -4.88
N LEU A 275 -7.54 22.24 -4.14
CA LEU A 275 -6.53 21.28 -4.58
C LEU A 275 -7.16 19.89 -4.56
N ASN A 276 -7.50 19.39 -5.74
CA ASN A 276 -7.92 18.01 -5.97
C ASN A 276 -6.66 17.23 -6.31
N GLY A 277 -5.89 16.90 -5.28
CA GLY A 277 -4.53 16.41 -5.40
C GLY A 277 -4.40 14.91 -5.21
N VAL A 278 -3.30 14.37 -5.73
CA VAL A 278 -2.84 12.99 -5.47
C VAL A 278 -1.38 12.98 -5.01
N CYS A 279 -1.05 12.07 -4.10
CA CYS A 279 0.34 11.69 -3.83
C CYS A 279 0.81 10.68 -4.88
N GLU A 280 2.01 10.89 -5.43
CA GLU A 280 2.60 10.03 -6.47
C GLU A 280 4.04 9.64 -6.10
N HIS A 281 4.29 8.32 -6.07
CA HIS A 281 5.65 7.76 -6.08
C HIS A 281 6.25 7.75 -7.50
N HIS A 282 7.57 7.55 -7.60
CA HIS A 282 8.34 7.76 -8.82
C HIS A 282 8.43 6.57 -9.78
N ASP A 283 8.13 5.34 -9.33
CA ASP A 283 8.18 4.17 -10.21
C ASP A 283 7.10 4.25 -11.28
N LEU A 284 7.31 3.57 -12.41
CA LEU A 284 6.41 3.52 -13.56
C LEU A 284 5.91 2.09 -13.82
N GLY A 285 5.54 1.37 -12.75
CA GLY A 285 5.01 0.01 -12.81
C GLY A 285 6.01 -0.98 -13.41
N ALA A 286 5.66 -1.62 -14.53
CA ALA A 286 6.53 -2.60 -15.19
C ALA A 286 7.90 -2.04 -15.66
N LEU A 287 8.05 -0.72 -15.74
CA LEU A 287 9.32 -0.06 -16.05
C LEU A 287 10.23 0.08 -14.82
N GLY A 288 9.68 -0.09 -13.61
CA GLY A 288 10.40 0.16 -12.36
C GLY A 288 10.70 1.65 -12.21
N ALA A 289 11.86 1.97 -11.63
CA ALA A 289 12.31 3.35 -11.51
C ALA A 289 12.87 3.93 -12.82
N ALA A 290 13.14 3.12 -13.85
CA ALA A 290 13.71 3.60 -15.11
C ALA A 290 12.79 4.64 -15.78
N PHE A 291 13.17 5.90 -15.67
CA PHE A 291 12.28 7.01 -15.93
C PHE A 291 11.95 7.13 -17.43
N ASN A 292 10.66 7.35 -17.75
CA ASN A 292 10.20 7.55 -19.11
C ASN A 292 9.12 8.64 -19.18
N LYS A 293 9.41 9.73 -19.92
CA LYS A 293 8.51 10.89 -20.03
C LYS A 293 7.15 10.55 -20.65
N ALA A 294 7.10 9.63 -21.63
CA ALA A 294 5.85 9.22 -22.26
C ALA A 294 4.97 8.39 -21.31
N ALA A 295 5.56 7.51 -20.50
CA ALA A 295 4.84 6.77 -19.47
C ALA A 295 4.27 7.70 -18.40
N LEU A 296 5.08 8.66 -17.91
CA LEU A 296 4.59 9.64 -16.94
C LEU A 296 3.47 10.49 -17.54
N LYS A 297 3.62 10.99 -18.78
CA LYS A 297 2.58 11.77 -19.46
C LYS A 297 1.26 11.00 -19.52
N ARG A 298 1.28 9.71 -19.85
CA ARG A 298 0.08 8.84 -19.81
C ARG A 298 -0.56 8.86 -18.42
N ARG A 299 0.22 8.68 -17.36
CA ARG A 299 -0.29 8.71 -15.98
C ARG A 299 -0.96 10.05 -15.64
N LEU A 300 -0.30 11.15 -15.98
CA LEU A 300 -0.83 12.49 -15.75
C LEU A 300 -2.13 12.76 -16.50
N VAL A 301 -2.27 12.27 -17.74
CA VAL A 301 -3.53 12.37 -18.50
C VAL A 301 -4.66 11.64 -17.78
N ILE A 302 -4.41 10.41 -17.30
CA ILE A 302 -5.42 9.60 -16.60
C ILE A 302 -5.87 10.31 -15.30
N LEU A 303 -4.94 10.95 -14.58
CA LEU A 303 -5.26 11.76 -13.38
C LEU A 303 -6.10 12.99 -13.73
N GLN A 304 -5.76 13.72 -14.78
CA GLN A 304 -6.56 14.87 -15.23
C GLN A 304 -7.97 14.46 -15.68
N GLU A 305 -8.11 13.30 -16.31
CA GLU A 305 -9.42 12.71 -16.61
C GLU A 305 -10.24 12.44 -15.32
N MET A 306 -9.58 12.13 -14.20
CA MET A 306 -10.21 11.96 -12.88
C MET A 306 -10.63 13.30 -12.25
N GLY A 307 -10.20 14.44 -12.79
CA GLY A 307 -10.41 15.76 -12.18
C GLY A 307 -9.28 16.23 -11.27
N VAL A 308 -8.13 15.56 -11.29
CA VAL A 308 -6.93 15.99 -10.56
C VAL A 308 -6.39 17.29 -11.15
N ASN A 309 -6.04 18.23 -10.27
CA ASN A 309 -5.42 19.50 -10.63
C ASN A 309 -4.08 19.76 -9.91
N ALA A 310 -3.68 18.87 -8.98
CA ALA A 310 -2.46 19.01 -8.21
C ALA A 310 -1.76 17.66 -7.94
N ILE A 311 -0.44 17.69 -7.77
CA ILE A 311 0.40 16.52 -7.46
C ILE A 311 1.29 16.83 -6.27
N ARG A 312 1.41 15.87 -5.34
CA ARG A 312 2.46 15.87 -4.32
C ARG A 312 3.47 14.77 -4.64
N THR A 313 4.75 15.11 -4.72
CA THR A 313 5.82 14.18 -5.13
C THR A 313 6.32 13.36 -3.94
N ALA A 314 5.45 12.49 -3.43
CA ALA A 314 5.67 11.70 -2.24
C ALA A 314 6.83 10.69 -2.41
N HIS A 315 7.89 10.69 -1.60
CA HIS A 315 8.34 11.75 -0.68
C HIS A 315 9.77 12.16 -1.04
N ASN A 316 9.96 12.57 -2.30
CA ASN A 316 11.27 12.82 -2.87
C ASN A 316 11.26 13.85 -4.00
N MET A 317 12.46 14.33 -4.32
CA MET A 317 12.68 15.32 -5.35
C MET A 317 12.30 14.72 -6.72
N PRO A 318 11.36 15.34 -7.47
CA PRO A 318 10.82 14.75 -8.68
C PRO A 318 11.87 14.71 -9.80
N ALA A 319 11.56 13.96 -10.87
CA ALA A 319 12.28 14.10 -12.12
C ALA A 319 12.00 15.48 -12.72
N LYS A 320 12.97 16.07 -13.42
CA LYS A 320 12.81 17.38 -14.06
C LYS A 320 11.63 17.34 -15.05
N GLU A 321 11.48 16.25 -15.78
CA GLU A 321 10.44 16.07 -16.78
C GLU A 321 9.03 16.01 -16.17
N LEU A 322 8.89 15.68 -14.87
CA LEU A 322 7.59 15.78 -14.17
C LEU A 322 7.16 17.24 -14.05
N MET A 323 8.08 18.12 -13.65
CA MET A 323 7.82 19.55 -13.53
C MET A 323 7.53 20.17 -14.90
N GLU A 324 8.29 19.79 -15.94
CA GLU A 324 8.01 20.21 -17.32
C GLU A 324 6.62 19.78 -17.78
N LEU A 325 6.22 18.52 -17.55
CA LEU A 325 4.89 18.05 -17.91
C LEU A 325 3.80 18.75 -17.09
N ALA A 326 4.03 19.01 -15.80
CA ALA A 326 3.07 19.71 -14.96
C ALA A 326 2.84 21.15 -15.46
N ASP A 327 3.89 21.85 -15.89
CA ASP A 327 3.78 23.16 -16.54
C ASP A 327 2.96 23.09 -17.83
N GLU A 328 3.27 22.12 -18.70
CA GLU A 328 2.63 21.95 -20.02
C GLU A 328 1.16 21.53 -19.90
N MET A 329 0.83 20.76 -18.87
CA MET A 329 -0.49 20.16 -18.69
C MET A 329 -1.40 20.94 -17.75
N GLY A 330 -0.89 21.92 -17.01
CA GLY A 330 -1.70 22.69 -16.06
C GLY A 330 -1.94 21.94 -14.75
N LEU A 331 -0.89 21.37 -14.15
CA LEU A 331 -0.96 20.70 -12.85
C LEU A 331 -0.14 21.48 -11.83
N LEU A 332 -0.71 21.77 -10.67
CA LEU A 332 0.01 22.37 -9.54
C LEU A 332 0.87 21.31 -8.85
N VAL A 333 2.04 21.68 -8.33
CA VAL A 333 2.95 20.71 -7.70
C VAL A 333 3.40 21.16 -6.31
N VAL A 334 3.16 20.29 -5.33
CA VAL A 334 3.85 20.29 -4.03
C VAL A 334 5.05 19.37 -4.19
N THR A 335 6.23 19.94 -4.42
CA THR A 335 7.46 19.15 -4.52
C THR A 335 7.96 18.86 -3.10
N GLU A 336 8.59 17.71 -2.89
CA GLU A 336 8.98 17.28 -1.54
C GLU A 336 10.44 16.81 -1.48
N ALA A 337 11.14 17.16 -0.40
CA ALA A 337 12.57 16.85 -0.27
C ALA A 337 12.85 15.55 0.47
N PHE A 338 12.20 15.30 1.62
CA PHE A 338 12.69 14.28 2.55
C PHE A 338 11.57 13.48 3.21
N ASP A 339 11.81 12.17 3.36
CA ASP A 339 10.99 11.28 4.18
C ASP A 339 11.57 11.07 5.59
N MET A 340 12.80 11.51 5.84
CA MET A 340 13.48 11.44 7.13
C MET A 340 14.48 12.60 7.26
N TRP A 341 14.74 13.04 8.50
CA TRP A 341 15.79 14.02 8.82
C TRP A 341 16.96 13.34 9.54
N GLU A 342 17.24 13.67 10.81
CA GLU A 342 18.34 13.06 11.57
C GLU A 342 17.95 11.69 12.14
N ARG A 343 16.65 11.44 12.36
CA ARG A 343 16.15 10.15 12.83
C ARG A 343 15.69 9.29 11.65
N ALA A 344 16.25 8.09 11.57
CA ALA A 344 15.95 7.13 10.53
C ALA A 344 14.52 6.56 10.65
N LYS A 345 13.90 6.26 9.50
CA LYS A 345 12.72 5.39 9.39
C LYS A 345 13.11 3.94 9.09
N THR A 346 14.24 3.72 8.41
CA THR A 346 14.83 2.40 8.15
C THR A 346 16.36 2.44 8.34
N PRO A 347 17.03 1.31 8.64
CA PRO A 347 18.45 1.29 9.01
C PRO A 347 19.42 1.94 8.01
N PHE A 348 19.13 1.91 6.71
CA PHE A 348 20.04 2.38 5.65
C PHE A 348 19.50 3.55 4.81
N ASP A 349 18.43 4.22 5.27
CA ASP A 349 17.86 5.38 4.59
C ASP A 349 18.79 6.62 4.62
N TYR A 350 18.27 7.75 4.15
CA TYR A 350 19.04 8.99 4.01
C TYR A 350 19.42 9.64 5.35
N ALA A 351 18.85 9.25 6.49
CA ALA A 351 19.15 9.87 7.78
C ALA A 351 20.65 9.81 8.15
N ARG A 352 21.35 8.77 7.70
CA ARG A 352 22.80 8.61 7.89
C ARG A 352 23.66 9.62 7.12
N PHE A 353 23.09 10.32 6.14
CA PHE A 353 23.76 11.34 5.33
C PHE A 353 23.22 12.75 5.55
N PHE A 354 22.01 12.87 6.11
CA PHE A 354 21.25 14.12 6.21
C PHE A 354 22.07 15.30 6.76
N LYS A 355 22.82 15.10 7.85
CA LYS A 355 23.59 16.16 8.51
C LYS A 355 24.62 16.83 7.60
N ASP A 356 25.25 16.05 6.74
CA ASP A 356 26.34 16.52 5.88
C ASP A 356 25.84 16.92 4.48
N TRP A 357 24.74 16.33 4.01
CA TRP A 357 24.30 16.43 2.61
C TRP A 357 23.03 17.27 2.41
N ALA A 358 22.17 17.46 3.41
CA ALA A 358 20.85 18.09 3.22
C ALA A 358 20.93 19.48 2.58
N HIS A 359 21.92 20.30 2.93
CA HIS A 359 22.10 21.62 2.33
C HIS A 359 22.41 21.54 0.82
N ILE A 360 23.25 20.59 0.41
CA ILE A 360 23.64 20.40 -1.00
C ILE A 360 22.46 19.86 -1.80
N ASP A 361 21.69 18.94 -1.22
CA ASP A 361 20.49 18.39 -1.85
C ASP A 361 19.38 19.44 -1.99
N VAL A 362 19.13 20.26 -0.96
CA VAL A 362 18.18 21.38 -1.05
C VAL A 362 18.64 22.43 -2.07
N LYS A 363 19.95 22.72 -2.14
CA LYS A 363 20.52 23.60 -3.18
C LYS A 363 20.19 23.09 -4.58
N SER A 364 20.46 21.81 -4.84
CA SER A 364 20.20 21.18 -6.14
C SER A 364 18.71 21.26 -6.50
N TRP A 365 17.85 20.79 -5.60
CA TRP A 365 16.40 20.75 -5.78
C TRP A 365 15.78 22.13 -6.06
N VAL A 366 16.01 23.09 -5.15
CA VAL A 366 15.36 24.40 -5.23
C VAL A 366 15.86 25.16 -6.44
N LYS A 367 17.17 25.16 -6.72
CA LYS A 367 17.70 25.89 -7.89
C LYS A 367 17.18 25.31 -9.20
N ARG A 368 17.07 23.98 -9.31
CA ARG A 368 16.53 23.30 -10.48
C ARG A 368 15.07 23.66 -10.73
N ASP A 369 14.25 23.67 -9.69
CA ASP A 369 12.79 23.68 -9.85
C ASP A 369 12.12 25.06 -9.65
N ARG A 370 12.82 26.06 -9.06
CA ARG A 370 12.25 27.36 -8.65
C ARG A 370 11.60 28.21 -9.76
N ASN A 371 11.82 27.90 -11.03
CA ASN A 371 11.26 28.69 -12.14
C ASN A 371 9.94 28.11 -12.70
N HIS A 372 9.54 26.90 -12.28
CA HIS A 372 8.38 26.24 -12.85
C HIS A 372 7.06 26.95 -12.50
N PRO A 373 6.19 27.27 -13.48
CA PRO A 373 4.86 27.80 -13.21
C PRO A 373 3.93 26.82 -12.49
N SER A 374 4.16 25.52 -12.58
CA SER A 374 3.42 24.51 -11.83
C SER A 374 3.74 24.49 -10.32
N LEU A 375 4.92 24.96 -9.92
CA LEU A 375 5.38 24.89 -8.54
C LEU A 375 4.45 25.70 -7.61
N LEU A 376 3.94 25.04 -6.57
CA LEU A 376 3.04 25.61 -5.58
C LEU A 376 3.71 25.72 -4.20
N MET A 377 4.33 24.62 -3.74
CA MET A 377 4.98 24.56 -2.42
C MET A 377 6.24 23.70 -2.43
N TRP A 378 7.15 24.01 -1.51
CA TRP A 378 8.33 23.24 -1.13
C TRP A 378 8.06 22.48 0.18
N SER A 379 7.79 21.17 0.13
CA SER A 379 7.65 20.34 1.32
C SER A 379 9.01 19.89 1.84
N ILE A 380 9.37 20.30 3.05
CA ILE A 380 10.67 19.99 3.66
C ILE A 380 10.70 18.63 4.38
N GLY A 381 9.56 17.95 4.49
CA GLY A 381 9.47 16.69 5.21
C GLY A 381 8.09 16.04 5.19
N ASN A 382 8.07 14.71 5.19
CA ASN A 382 6.87 13.90 5.40
C ASN A 382 6.97 13.02 6.66
N GLU A 383 6.00 13.13 7.56
CA GLU A 383 5.87 12.29 8.77
C GLU A 383 7.18 12.16 9.55
N ILE A 384 7.84 13.28 9.73
CA ILE A 384 9.20 13.31 10.27
C ILE A 384 9.18 13.07 11.78
N TYR A 385 9.81 11.98 12.23
CA TYR A 385 9.89 11.64 13.65
C TYR A 385 10.50 12.75 14.50
N ASP A 386 11.52 13.48 14.02
CA ASP A 386 12.15 14.60 14.73
C ASP A 386 11.16 15.69 15.15
N THR A 387 10.07 15.90 14.39
CA THR A 387 9.14 17.02 14.63
C THR A 387 8.31 16.89 15.89
N HIS A 388 8.01 15.66 16.34
CA HIS A 388 7.23 15.42 17.56
C HIS A 388 8.11 14.98 18.73
N ALA A 389 9.31 14.49 18.47
CA ALA A 389 10.20 13.94 19.49
C ALA A 389 10.66 14.98 20.53
N ASP A 390 11.29 16.07 20.09
CA ASP A 390 11.88 17.07 20.99
C ASP A 390 12.21 18.40 20.28
N ASP A 391 12.73 19.39 21.04
CA ASP A 391 13.06 20.75 20.58
C ASP A 391 14.07 20.81 19.41
N ARG A 392 14.77 19.70 19.09
CA ARG A 392 15.64 19.61 17.92
C ARG A 392 14.83 19.68 16.62
N GLY A 393 13.60 19.17 16.60
CA GLY A 393 12.72 19.18 15.43
C GLY A 393 12.47 20.59 14.89
N GLN A 394 12.20 21.56 15.77
CA GLN A 394 11.95 22.96 15.41
C GLN A 394 13.21 23.65 14.87
N LYS A 395 14.39 23.28 15.40
CA LYS A 395 15.68 23.79 14.91
C LYS A 395 15.99 23.28 13.50
N ILE A 396 15.75 21.99 13.23
CA ILE A 396 15.93 21.42 11.89
C ILE A 396 14.90 22.03 10.92
N THR A 397 13.65 22.18 11.36
CA THR A 397 12.59 22.86 10.59
C THR A 397 13.04 24.26 10.16
N SER A 398 13.53 25.08 11.10
CA SER A 398 14.02 26.43 10.83
C SER A 398 15.21 26.42 9.85
N MET A 399 16.17 25.50 10.05
CA MET A 399 17.32 25.33 9.17
C MET A 399 16.91 24.99 7.72
N LEU A 400 15.94 24.10 7.54
CA LEU A 400 15.46 23.73 6.20
C LEU A 400 14.68 24.87 5.53
N ILE A 401 13.88 25.63 6.28
CA ILE A 401 13.24 26.86 5.77
C ILE A 401 14.31 27.84 5.28
N GLU A 402 15.38 28.04 6.06
CA GLU A 402 16.50 28.91 5.70
C GLU A 402 17.21 28.40 4.44
N TYR A 403 17.43 27.10 4.29
CA TYR A 403 18.02 26.53 3.07
C TYR A 403 17.15 26.78 1.84
N VAL A 404 15.83 26.57 1.93
CA VAL A 404 14.93 26.85 0.81
C VAL A 404 14.95 28.34 0.48
N ARG A 405 14.77 29.22 1.46
CA ARG A 405 14.79 30.69 1.26
C ARG A 405 16.11 31.22 0.74
N LYS A 406 17.23 30.57 1.04
CA LYS A 406 18.54 30.91 0.47
C LYS A 406 18.59 30.69 -1.04
N TYR A 407 17.86 29.70 -1.55
CA TYR A 407 17.88 29.33 -2.98
C TYR A 407 16.62 29.75 -3.75
N ASP A 408 15.53 30.11 -3.07
CA ASP A 408 14.33 30.75 -3.60
C ASP A 408 14.02 32.07 -2.84
N PRO A 409 14.92 33.08 -2.86
CA PRO A 409 14.78 34.28 -2.04
C PRO A 409 13.69 35.26 -2.51
N LYS A 410 13.15 35.10 -3.73
CA LYS A 410 11.97 35.84 -4.22
C LYS A 410 10.66 35.09 -3.92
N GLU A 411 10.73 33.95 -3.22
CA GLU A 411 9.59 33.17 -2.73
C GLU A 411 8.62 32.80 -3.85
N ASN A 412 9.14 32.19 -4.93
CA ASN A 412 8.29 31.69 -6.02
C ASN A 412 7.33 30.59 -5.53
N ALA A 413 7.63 29.92 -4.42
CA ALA A 413 6.72 29.02 -3.72
C ALA A 413 6.87 29.08 -2.19
N SER A 414 5.80 28.70 -1.49
CA SER A 414 5.78 28.66 -0.02
C SER A 414 6.40 27.37 0.52
N VAL A 415 6.99 27.43 1.71
CA VAL A 415 7.52 26.23 2.41
C VAL A 415 6.41 25.57 3.22
N THR A 416 6.31 24.25 3.16
CA THR A 416 5.30 23.45 3.88
C THR A 416 5.92 22.18 4.51
N ILE A 417 5.13 21.45 5.29
CA ILE A 417 5.46 20.13 5.84
C ILE A 417 4.22 19.25 5.84
N GLY A 418 4.36 17.93 5.60
CA GLY A 418 3.29 16.95 5.78
C GLY A 418 3.47 16.17 7.08
N SER A 419 2.49 16.23 7.99
CA SER A 419 2.63 15.63 9.33
C SER A 419 1.41 14.83 9.77
N ASN A 420 1.65 13.57 10.16
CA ASN A 420 0.72 12.74 10.92
C ASN A 420 0.83 12.98 12.44
N TYR A 421 1.74 13.87 12.87
CA TYR A 421 1.96 14.25 14.27
C TYR A 421 1.26 15.56 14.68
N MET A 422 0.36 16.10 13.86
CA MET A 422 -0.42 17.29 14.21
C MET A 422 -1.17 17.24 15.56
N PRO A 423 -1.55 16.07 16.13
CA PRO A 423 -2.11 16.02 17.49
C PRO A 423 -1.14 16.47 18.61
N TRP A 424 0.18 16.48 18.37
CA TRP A 424 1.19 16.73 19.40
C TRP A 424 1.75 18.15 19.34
N GLU A 425 1.95 18.76 20.52
CA GLU A 425 2.40 20.16 20.66
C GLU A 425 3.72 20.46 19.93
N ASN A 426 4.70 19.55 19.96
CA ASN A 426 5.99 19.78 19.30
C ASN A 426 5.86 19.87 17.78
N ALA A 427 5.02 19.03 17.17
CA ALA A 427 4.75 19.10 15.74
C ALA A 427 3.96 20.36 15.38
N GLN A 428 3.02 20.77 16.25
CA GLN A 428 2.32 22.06 16.12
C GLN A 428 3.29 23.25 16.15
N LYS A 429 4.31 23.22 17.01
CA LYS A 429 5.38 24.24 17.00
C LYS A 429 6.17 24.26 15.70
N CYS A 430 6.42 23.11 15.07
CA CYS A 430 7.03 23.05 13.73
C CYS A 430 6.09 23.61 12.66
N ALA A 431 4.80 23.28 12.71
CA ALA A 431 3.77 23.86 11.83
C ALA A 431 3.68 25.38 11.99
N ASP A 432 3.83 25.90 13.21
CA ASP A 432 3.84 27.33 13.50
C ASP A 432 5.04 28.07 12.87
N LEU A 433 6.16 27.38 12.64
CA LEU A 433 7.32 27.96 11.95
C LEU A 433 7.10 28.07 10.44
N VAL A 434 6.46 27.06 9.83
CA VAL A 434 6.22 27.03 8.37
C VAL A 434 4.95 27.80 7.97
N LYS A 435 3.96 27.91 8.87
CA LYS A 435 2.61 28.49 8.67
C LYS A 435 1.72 27.80 7.63
N VAL A 436 2.28 27.16 6.61
CA VAL A 436 1.57 26.25 5.71
C VAL A 436 1.63 24.84 6.31
N ALA A 437 0.56 24.45 7.00
CA ALA A 437 0.47 23.23 7.78
C ALA A 437 -0.23 22.12 6.98
N GLY A 438 0.55 21.13 6.53
CA GLY A 438 0.04 19.92 5.89
C GLY A 438 -0.29 18.83 6.90
N TYR A 439 -1.50 18.31 6.81
CA TYR A 439 -2.04 17.27 7.68
C TYR A 439 -2.10 15.93 6.95
N ASN A 440 -1.49 14.90 7.53
CA ASN A 440 -1.68 13.52 7.11
C ASN A 440 -2.77 12.87 7.99
N TYR A 441 -3.87 12.41 7.40
CA TYR A 441 -4.93 11.62 8.06
C TYR A 441 -5.51 12.26 9.33
N ALA A 442 -5.59 13.59 9.35
CA ALA A 442 -5.85 14.39 10.54
C ALA A 442 -6.93 15.47 10.31
N GLU A 443 -7.84 15.23 9.36
CA GLU A 443 -8.96 16.09 8.97
C GLU A 443 -9.84 16.46 10.18
N LYS A 444 -9.98 15.53 11.14
CA LYS A 444 -10.72 15.75 12.40
C LYS A 444 -10.20 16.92 13.25
N TYR A 445 -8.97 17.38 13.02
CA TYR A 445 -8.37 18.50 13.75
C TYR A 445 -8.46 19.85 13.03
N TYR A 446 -8.91 19.89 11.77
CA TYR A 446 -8.91 21.12 10.96
C TYR A 446 -9.62 22.27 11.65
N GLN A 447 -10.86 22.04 12.09
CA GLN A 447 -11.67 23.08 12.72
C GLN A 447 -11.01 23.60 14.01
N LYS A 448 -10.60 22.69 14.89
CA LYS A 448 -9.98 23.02 16.17
C LYS A 448 -8.71 23.86 15.96
N HIS A 449 -7.79 23.38 15.12
CA HIS A 449 -6.52 24.07 14.92
C HIS A 449 -6.68 25.36 14.11
N HIS A 450 -7.68 25.47 13.23
CA HIS A 450 -8.00 26.75 12.58
C HIS A 450 -8.46 27.82 13.58
N GLU A 451 -9.26 27.42 14.58
CA GLU A 451 -9.69 28.32 15.67
C GLU A 451 -8.54 28.72 16.60
N GLU A 452 -7.66 27.77 16.94
CA GLU A 452 -6.50 27.98 17.82
C GLU A 452 -5.36 28.74 17.12
N HIS A 453 -5.21 28.56 15.80
CA HIS A 453 -4.17 29.12 14.96
C HIS A 453 -4.76 29.75 13.68
N PRO A 454 -5.44 30.90 13.80
CA PRO A 454 -6.16 31.52 12.67
C PRO A 454 -5.25 32.01 11.55
N ASP A 455 -3.95 32.09 11.78
CA ASP A 455 -2.92 32.45 10.79
C ASP A 455 -2.34 31.25 10.04
N TRP A 456 -2.71 30.01 10.42
CA TRP A 456 -2.25 28.81 9.72
C TRP A 456 -3.04 28.56 8.45
N ILE A 457 -2.31 28.25 7.38
CA ILE A 457 -2.85 27.78 6.12
C ILE A 457 -2.93 26.26 6.18
N ILE A 458 -4.13 25.70 6.18
CA ILE A 458 -4.39 24.27 6.40
C ILE A 458 -4.70 23.57 5.07
N TYR A 459 -4.16 22.36 4.89
CA TYR A 459 -4.55 21.45 3.82
C TYR A 459 -4.25 19.99 4.18
N GLY A 460 -4.89 19.06 3.47
CA GLY A 460 -4.58 17.62 3.58
C GLY A 460 -3.36 17.27 2.74
N SER A 461 -2.19 17.18 3.35
CA SER A 461 -0.97 16.74 2.65
C SER A 461 -1.00 15.26 2.31
N GLU A 462 -1.78 14.45 3.04
CA GLU A 462 -2.01 13.04 2.76
C GLU A 462 -3.35 12.59 3.36
N THR A 463 -4.22 12.01 2.54
CA THR A 463 -5.61 11.69 2.91
C THR A 463 -6.03 10.34 2.30
N ALA A 464 -7.24 9.87 2.61
CA ALA A 464 -7.81 8.59 2.16
C ALA A 464 -7.12 7.33 2.70
N SER A 465 -6.07 6.81 2.04
CA SER A 465 -5.44 5.51 2.38
C SER A 465 -6.45 4.35 2.53
N VAL A 466 -7.47 4.34 1.67
CA VAL A 466 -8.41 3.22 1.51
C VAL A 466 -7.80 2.24 0.51
N VAL A 467 -7.74 0.96 0.86
CA VAL A 467 -7.06 -0.07 0.06
C VAL A 467 -8.05 -0.84 -0.80
N GLN A 468 -7.63 -1.27 -1.99
CA GLN A 468 -8.51 -1.86 -3.00
C GLN A 468 -7.72 -2.57 -4.10
N SER A 469 -8.29 -3.64 -4.64
CA SER A 469 -7.79 -4.39 -5.79
C SER A 469 -8.78 -4.29 -6.94
N ARG A 470 -8.28 -4.07 -8.16
CA ARG A 470 -9.14 -3.90 -9.35
C ARG A 470 -10.03 -5.12 -9.58
N GLY A 471 -11.34 -4.91 -9.62
CA GLY A 471 -12.32 -5.94 -9.95
C GLY A 471 -12.49 -7.04 -8.90
N ILE A 472 -12.02 -6.81 -7.65
CA ILE A 472 -12.23 -7.72 -6.53
C ILE A 472 -13.29 -7.14 -5.59
N TYR A 473 -14.29 -7.96 -5.25
CA TYR A 473 -15.44 -7.52 -4.46
C TYR A 473 -15.68 -8.51 -3.31
N HIS A 474 -15.48 -8.05 -2.07
CA HIS A 474 -15.72 -8.85 -0.85
C HIS A 474 -17.02 -8.37 -0.23
N PHE A 475 -18.07 -9.17 -0.40
CA PHE A 475 -19.41 -8.85 0.08
C PHE A 475 -19.61 -9.29 1.55
N PRO A 476 -20.42 -8.55 2.33
CA PRO A 476 -21.21 -7.38 1.91
C PRO A 476 -20.50 -6.03 2.17
N PHE A 477 -20.94 -4.98 1.46
CA PHE A 477 -20.36 -3.62 1.56
C PHE A 477 -20.49 -2.99 2.95
N ASP A 478 -21.58 -3.29 3.67
CA ASP A 478 -21.87 -2.76 5.01
C ASP A 478 -21.00 -3.37 6.12
N LYS A 479 -20.10 -4.29 5.77
CA LYS A 479 -19.09 -4.85 6.66
C LYS A 479 -17.71 -4.42 6.21
N SER A 480 -16.91 -3.95 7.17
CA SER A 480 -15.52 -3.61 6.88
C SER A 480 -14.67 -4.88 6.84
N ILE A 481 -13.96 -5.06 5.73
CA ILE A 481 -13.13 -6.24 5.46
C ILE A 481 -11.78 -5.72 4.99
N LEU A 482 -10.84 -5.55 5.92
CA LEU A 482 -9.50 -5.04 5.59
C LEU A 482 -8.66 -6.08 4.84
N ALA A 483 -8.75 -7.35 5.24
CA ALA A 483 -7.96 -8.43 4.66
C ALA A 483 -8.77 -9.74 4.54
N ASP A 484 -8.52 -10.52 3.49
CA ASP A 484 -9.16 -11.82 3.20
C ASP A 484 -8.14 -12.84 2.63
N ASP A 485 -8.59 -14.09 2.43
CA ASP A 485 -7.72 -15.24 2.11
C ASP A 485 -7.04 -15.15 0.73
N ASP A 486 -7.57 -14.34 -0.19
CA ASP A 486 -7.02 -14.14 -1.53
C ASP A 486 -5.85 -13.14 -1.58
N GLU A 487 -5.53 -12.53 -0.44
CA GLU A 487 -4.59 -11.42 -0.29
C GLU A 487 -4.94 -10.21 -1.16
N GLN A 488 -6.24 -9.98 -1.40
CA GLN A 488 -6.73 -8.81 -2.13
C GLN A 488 -7.49 -7.87 -1.21
N CYS A 489 -7.76 -6.65 -1.67
CA CYS A 489 -8.62 -5.68 -0.99
C CYS A 489 -9.85 -5.40 -1.85
N SER A 490 -11.00 -5.12 -1.25
CA SER A 490 -12.23 -4.95 -2.01
C SER A 490 -12.36 -3.56 -2.64
N ALA A 491 -12.70 -3.53 -3.94
CA ALA A 491 -13.09 -2.33 -4.67
C ALA A 491 -14.51 -1.81 -4.33
N LEU A 492 -15.28 -2.51 -3.48
CA LEU A 492 -16.54 -1.96 -2.96
C LEU A 492 -16.30 -0.74 -2.06
N GLY A 493 -15.07 -0.54 -1.57
CA GLY A 493 -14.70 0.58 -0.70
C GLY A 493 -14.86 0.29 0.80
N ASN A 494 -14.95 -0.98 1.18
CA ASN A 494 -15.08 -1.45 2.57
C ASN A 494 -13.76 -1.98 3.18
N SER A 495 -12.63 -1.90 2.47
CA SER A 495 -11.30 -2.23 2.98
C SER A 495 -10.57 -0.96 3.46
N THR A 496 -10.80 -0.59 4.72
CA THR A 496 -10.31 0.66 5.30
C THR A 496 -9.19 0.42 6.30
N THR A 497 -8.09 1.14 6.16
CA THR A 497 -6.97 1.11 7.11
C THR A 497 -7.37 1.73 8.45
N SER A 498 -6.62 1.43 9.50
CA SER A 498 -6.93 1.92 10.86
C SER A 498 -6.57 3.40 11.11
N TRP A 499 -5.94 4.06 10.14
CA TRP A 499 -5.55 5.48 10.21
C TRP A 499 -6.20 6.32 9.10
N GLY A 500 -6.52 5.71 7.95
CA GLY A 500 -7.10 6.40 6.82
C GLY A 500 -8.58 6.79 7.00
N ALA A 501 -9.17 7.27 5.91
CA ALA A 501 -10.57 7.63 5.84
C ALA A 501 -11.48 6.40 5.96
N LYS A 502 -12.69 6.62 6.50
CA LYS A 502 -13.73 5.60 6.62
C LYS A 502 -14.26 5.10 5.27
N SER A 503 -14.12 5.90 4.22
CA SER A 503 -14.45 5.56 2.82
C SER A 503 -13.93 6.67 1.91
N ALA A 504 -13.91 6.44 0.59
CA ALA A 504 -13.61 7.50 -0.38
C ALA A 504 -14.61 8.68 -0.27
N GLU A 505 -15.90 8.40 -0.05
CA GLU A 505 -16.91 9.44 0.17
C GLU A 505 -16.62 10.26 1.42
N ALA A 506 -16.29 9.61 2.54
CA ALA A 506 -15.96 10.32 3.78
C ALA A 506 -14.74 11.25 3.59
N CYS A 507 -13.76 10.84 2.79
CA CYS A 507 -12.60 11.66 2.42
C CYS A 507 -13.00 12.90 1.61
N ILE A 508 -13.86 12.73 0.60
CA ILE A 508 -14.38 13.82 -0.23
C ILE A 508 -15.17 14.81 0.63
N LEU A 509 -16.08 14.30 1.48
CA LEU A 509 -16.95 15.11 2.33
C LEU A 509 -16.16 15.94 3.35
N ALA A 510 -15.15 15.34 4.01
CA ALA A 510 -14.32 16.04 4.98
C ALA A 510 -13.66 17.30 4.39
N GLU A 511 -13.17 17.22 3.15
CA GLU A 511 -12.54 18.37 2.50
C GLU A 511 -13.55 19.33 1.85
N ARG A 512 -14.61 18.81 1.21
CA ARG A 512 -15.71 19.60 0.62
C ARG A 512 -16.29 20.56 1.67
N ASP A 513 -16.50 20.05 2.88
CA ASP A 513 -17.17 20.77 3.97
C ASP A 513 -16.22 21.67 4.79
N THR A 514 -14.93 21.74 4.41
CA THR A 514 -13.94 22.60 5.08
C THR A 514 -13.51 23.76 4.17
N PRO A 515 -14.26 24.88 4.09
CA PRO A 515 -14.06 25.92 3.07
C PRO A 515 -12.74 26.71 3.16
N PHE A 516 -12.09 26.72 4.33
CA PHE A 516 -10.80 27.38 4.57
C PHE A 516 -9.59 26.51 4.21
N SER A 517 -9.76 25.17 4.11
CA SER A 517 -8.70 24.27 3.65
C SER A 517 -8.33 24.56 2.19
N LEU A 518 -7.05 24.43 1.82
CA LEU A 518 -6.63 24.57 0.42
C LEU A 518 -7.15 23.42 -0.46
N GLY A 519 -7.39 22.24 0.13
CA GLY A 519 -7.65 21.01 -0.60
C GLY A 519 -6.93 19.82 0.03
N GLN A 520 -6.82 18.73 -0.72
CA GLN A 520 -6.26 17.46 -0.25
C GLN A 520 -5.36 16.80 -1.29
N PHE A 521 -4.48 15.91 -0.82
CA PHE A 521 -3.71 14.98 -1.65
C PHE A 521 -4.00 13.54 -1.20
N ILE A 522 -4.71 12.77 -2.01
CA ILE A 522 -5.09 11.40 -1.65
C ILE A 522 -3.89 10.45 -1.78
N TRP A 523 -3.78 9.50 -0.84
CA TRP A 523 -2.85 8.37 -0.89
C TRP A 523 -3.55 7.15 -1.51
N THR A 524 -3.29 6.80 -2.77
CA THR A 524 -2.49 7.50 -3.81
C THR A 524 -3.29 7.65 -5.11
N GLY A 525 -2.77 8.36 -6.11
CA GLY A 525 -3.36 8.34 -7.45
C GLY A 525 -3.14 7.00 -8.13
N PHE A 526 -1.88 6.61 -8.29
CA PHE A 526 -1.47 5.28 -8.76
C PHE A 526 -0.97 4.38 -7.64
N ASP A 527 -1.23 3.08 -7.77
CA ASP A 527 -0.45 2.07 -7.05
C ASP A 527 1.03 2.16 -7.45
N TYR A 528 1.87 1.72 -6.53
CA TYR A 528 3.32 1.72 -6.65
C TYR A 528 3.86 0.38 -6.12
N ILE A 529 5.13 0.10 -6.43
CA ILE A 529 5.77 -1.13 -5.96
C ILE A 529 6.21 -0.94 -4.49
N GLY A 530 6.08 -1.98 -3.67
CA GLY A 530 6.33 -1.92 -2.23
C GLY A 530 5.09 -1.49 -1.42
N GLU A 531 5.31 -1.29 -0.11
CA GLU A 531 4.27 -0.93 0.87
C GLU A 531 2.90 -1.64 0.69
N PRO A 532 2.88 -2.99 0.62
CA PRO A 532 1.71 -3.80 0.26
C PRO A 532 0.65 -3.90 1.38
N THR A 533 0.48 -2.84 2.19
CA THR A 533 -0.49 -2.81 3.28
C THR A 533 -1.89 -3.20 2.77
N PRO A 534 -2.60 -4.12 3.44
CA PRO A 534 -2.33 -4.70 4.76
C PRO A 534 -1.49 -5.98 4.78
N TYR A 535 -1.02 -6.43 3.62
CA TYR A 535 -0.33 -7.70 3.43
C TYR A 535 1.20 -7.55 3.36
N HIS A 536 1.87 -8.63 2.93
CA HIS A 536 3.31 -8.69 2.64
C HIS A 536 3.56 -9.13 1.18
N THR A 537 2.72 -8.63 0.26
CA THR A 537 2.83 -8.89 -1.19
C THR A 537 3.81 -7.90 -1.85
N LYS A 538 3.80 -7.68 -3.17
CA LYS A 538 4.84 -6.83 -3.81
C LYS A 538 4.44 -5.39 -4.17
N ASN A 539 3.16 -5.09 -4.36
CA ASN A 539 2.66 -3.77 -4.75
C ASN A 539 1.67 -3.21 -3.72
N SER A 540 1.49 -1.90 -3.71
CA SER A 540 0.48 -1.23 -2.90
C SER A 540 -0.95 -1.57 -3.34
N TYR A 541 -1.92 -1.24 -2.48
CA TYR A 541 -3.36 -1.33 -2.77
C TYR A 541 -4.07 0.04 -2.71
N PHE A 542 -3.33 1.12 -2.48
CA PHE A 542 -3.87 2.45 -2.18
C PHE A 542 -4.35 3.23 -3.41
N GLY A 543 -3.78 2.95 -4.57
CA GLY A 543 -4.00 3.72 -5.79
C GLY A 543 -5.45 3.65 -6.25
N GLN A 544 -5.95 4.75 -6.80
CA GLN A 544 -7.21 4.75 -7.55
C GLN A 544 -7.04 4.09 -8.93
N ILE A 545 -5.78 3.95 -9.36
CA ILE A 545 -5.34 3.34 -10.61
C ILE A 545 -4.26 2.31 -10.25
N ASP A 546 -4.27 1.12 -10.85
CA ASP A 546 -3.25 0.11 -10.58
C ASP A 546 -1.91 0.39 -11.27
N THR A 547 -0.87 -0.40 -10.95
CA THR A 547 0.49 -0.26 -11.51
C THR A 547 0.54 -0.45 -13.04
N ALA A 548 -0.46 -1.15 -13.60
CA ALA A 548 -0.62 -1.40 -15.03
C ALA A 548 -1.40 -0.28 -15.76
N THR A 549 -1.73 0.80 -15.06
CA THR A 549 -2.50 1.97 -15.55
C THR A 549 -3.98 1.69 -15.83
N PHE A 550 -4.58 0.72 -15.13
CA PHE A 550 -6.02 0.46 -15.18
C PHE A 550 -6.75 1.09 -13.99
N LYS A 551 -7.82 1.82 -14.29
CA LYS A 551 -8.69 2.50 -13.30
C LYS A 551 -9.38 1.46 -12.41
N LYS A 552 -9.39 1.69 -11.09
CA LYS A 552 -10.22 0.97 -10.11
C LYS A 552 -11.56 1.70 -9.92
N ASP A 553 -12.52 1.10 -9.22
CA ASP A 553 -13.87 1.68 -9.10
C ASP A 553 -13.89 3.03 -8.34
N SER A 554 -13.02 3.19 -7.34
CA SER A 554 -12.82 4.44 -6.60
C SER A 554 -12.40 5.64 -7.48
N TYR A 555 -11.67 5.41 -8.57
CA TYR A 555 -11.33 6.44 -9.56
C TYR A 555 -12.58 7.22 -9.99
N TYR A 556 -13.66 6.48 -10.24
CA TYR A 556 -14.91 7.04 -10.73
C TYR A 556 -15.69 7.76 -9.62
N ILE A 557 -15.49 7.40 -8.35
CA ILE A 557 -16.04 8.14 -7.20
C ILE A 557 -15.38 9.52 -7.11
N TYR A 558 -14.05 9.61 -7.22
CA TYR A 558 -13.36 10.89 -7.25
C TYR A 558 -13.67 11.68 -8.53
N GLN A 559 -13.76 11.03 -9.69
CA GLN A 559 -14.18 11.67 -10.93
C GLN A 559 -15.58 12.29 -10.82
N ALA A 560 -16.53 11.59 -10.20
CA ALA A 560 -17.87 12.12 -9.94
C ALA A 560 -17.83 13.37 -9.05
N ALA A 561 -16.96 13.41 -8.04
CA ALA A 561 -16.84 14.55 -7.13
C ALA A 561 -16.04 15.74 -7.70
N TRP A 562 -15.11 15.49 -8.61
CA TRP A 562 -14.15 16.50 -9.09
C TRP A 562 -14.40 17.00 -10.51
N THR A 563 -15.46 16.51 -11.17
CA THR A 563 -15.85 16.95 -12.51
C THR A 563 -17.30 17.44 -12.55
N ASP A 564 -17.59 18.35 -13.48
CA ASP A 564 -18.93 18.92 -13.66
C ASP A 564 -19.70 18.16 -14.76
N TYR A 565 -20.86 17.60 -14.40
CA TYR A 565 -21.73 16.87 -15.32
C TYR A 565 -22.20 17.69 -16.53
N LYS A 566 -22.23 19.03 -16.42
CA LYS A 566 -22.62 19.92 -17.53
C LYS A 566 -21.57 19.95 -18.63
N THR A 567 -20.32 19.62 -18.32
CA THR A 567 -19.21 19.61 -19.29
C THR A 567 -18.72 18.19 -19.58
N LYS A 568 -18.73 17.30 -18.57
CA LYS A 568 -18.25 15.92 -18.65
C LYS A 568 -19.22 15.01 -17.87
N PRO A 569 -20.44 14.76 -18.37
CA PRO A 569 -21.38 13.85 -17.70
C PRO A 569 -20.80 12.45 -17.63
N MET A 570 -20.88 11.81 -16.46
CA MET A 570 -20.38 10.45 -16.26
C MET A 570 -21.28 9.63 -15.35
N VAL A 571 -21.26 8.32 -15.54
CA VAL A 571 -21.84 7.31 -14.65
C VAL A 571 -20.98 6.06 -14.74
N HIS A 572 -20.75 5.40 -13.60
CA HIS A 572 -20.03 4.13 -13.53
C HIS A 572 -20.72 3.20 -12.53
N ILE A 573 -21.07 2.00 -12.99
CA ILE A 573 -21.68 0.94 -12.18
C ILE A 573 -20.68 -0.17 -11.86
N PHE A 574 -20.67 -0.61 -10.60
CA PHE A 574 -19.85 -1.72 -10.12
C PHE A 574 -20.62 -2.55 -9.09
N PRO A 575 -20.40 -3.87 -9.00
CA PRO A 575 -19.33 -4.68 -9.61
C PRO A 575 -19.62 -5.14 -11.07
N PHE A 576 -18.77 -6.02 -11.63
CA PHE A 576 -19.14 -6.81 -12.84
C PHE A 576 -20.35 -7.72 -12.56
N TRP A 577 -21.04 -8.25 -13.56
CA TRP A 577 -22.31 -8.98 -13.36
C TRP A 577 -22.25 -10.50 -13.61
N ASN A 578 -21.45 -11.25 -12.83
CA ASN A 578 -21.26 -12.70 -13.02
C ASN A 578 -21.01 -13.47 -11.71
N PHE A 579 -22.05 -13.76 -10.92
CA PHE A 579 -21.95 -14.36 -9.57
C PHE A 579 -22.68 -15.71 -9.44
N ASN A 580 -22.80 -16.23 -8.21
CA ASN A 580 -23.65 -17.38 -7.90
C ASN A 580 -25.13 -16.99 -8.03
N LYS A 581 -25.96 -17.85 -8.61
CA LYS A 581 -27.40 -17.58 -8.73
C LYS A 581 -28.03 -17.32 -7.35
N GLY A 582 -28.69 -16.18 -7.21
CA GLY A 582 -29.35 -15.78 -5.97
C GLY A 582 -28.45 -15.24 -4.86
N GLN A 583 -27.12 -15.15 -5.07
CA GLN A 583 -26.22 -14.49 -4.14
C GLN A 583 -26.59 -13.02 -4.00
N MET A 584 -26.53 -12.45 -2.79
CA MET A 584 -26.83 -11.04 -2.59
C MET A 584 -25.63 -10.18 -3.02
N ILE A 585 -25.86 -9.27 -3.95
CA ILE A 585 -24.83 -8.38 -4.51
C ILE A 585 -25.11 -6.94 -4.11
N ASP A 586 -24.10 -6.30 -3.53
CA ASP A 586 -24.07 -4.85 -3.33
C ASP A 586 -23.68 -4.18 -4.66
N VAL A 587 -24.65 -3.53 -5.30
CA VAL A 587 -24.48 -2.75 -6.53
C VAL A 587 -24.32 -1.28 -6.15
N ARG A 588 -23.23 -0.68 -6.61
CA ARG A 588 -22.91 0.74 -6.40
C ARG A 588 -22.85 1.47 -7.74
N VAL A 589 -23.37 2.70 -7.74
CA VAL A 589 -23.37 3.56 -8.93
C VAL A 589 -22.90 4.95 -8.53
N CYS A 590 -21.79 5.40 -9.12
CA CYS A 590 -21.29 6.75 -8.94
C CYS A 590 -21.56 7.60 -10.19
N SER A 591 -21.90 8.86 -9.99
CA SER A 591 -22.19 9.82 -11.07
C SER A 591 -22.04 11.24 -10.55
N ASN A 592 -21.58 12.16 -11.40
CA ASN A 592 -21.63 13.60 -11.13
C ASN A 592 -23.01 14.23 -11.43
N ALA A 593 -23.94 13.46 -12.00
CA ALA A 593 -25.31 13.90 -12.24
C ALA A 593 -26.14 13.88 -10.94
N PRO A 594 -27.22 14.67 -10.85
CA PRO A 594 -28.05 14.74 -9.65
C PRO A 594 -28.97 13.52 -9.43
N LYS A 595 -29.16 12.64 -10.42
CA LYS A 595 -30.12 11.54 -10.31
C LYS A 595 -29.68 10.28 -11.05
N ILE A 596 -29.80 9.14 -10.37
CA ILE A 596 -29.50 7.79 -10.86
C ILE A 596 -30.78 6.96 -10.89
N GLU A 597 -31.02 6.23 -11.97
CA GLU A 597 -31.95 5.11 -12.06
C GLU A 597 -31.16 3.82 -12.31
N LEU A 598 -31.39 2.78 -11.49
CA LEU A 598 -30.83 1.45 -11.69
C LEU A 598 -31.90 0.51 -12.24
N GLN A 599 -31.58 -0.20 -13.31
CA GLN A 599 -32.44 -1.21 -13.93
C GLN A 599 -31.75 -2.59 -13.95
N LEU A 600 -32.54 -3.64 -13.81
CA LEU A 600 -32.15 -5.03 -14.05
C LEU A 600 -33.10 -5.61 -15.11
N ASN A 601 -32.54 -6.08 -16.23
CA ASN A 601 -33.30 -6.63 -17.34
C ASN A 601 -34.43 -5.69 -17.83
N GLY A 602 -34.15 -4.38 -17.83
CA GLY A 602 -35.06 -3.31 -18.23
C GLY A 602 -36.11 -2.90 -17.19
N ASN A 603 -36.14 -3.53 -16.01
CA ASN A 603 -37.03 -3.16 -14.92
C ASN A 603 -36.30 -2.27 -13.90
N THR A 604 -36.88 -1.12 -13.56
CA THR A 604 -36.36 -0.23 -12.52
C THR A 604 -36.34 -0.93 -11.17
N ILE A 605 -35.14 -1.03 -10.59
CA ILE A 605 -34.88 -1.56 -9.25
C ILE A 605 -34.98 -0.46 -8.20
N GLY A 606 -34.48 0.74 -8.54
CA GLY A 606 -34.54 1.89 -7.65
C GLY A 606 -33.98 3.15 -8.30
N ILE A 607 -34.26 4.27 -7.65
CA ILE A 607 -33.80 5.61 -8.03
C ILE A 607 -33.10 6.22 -6.83
N TYR A 608 -32.02 6.94 -7.07
CA TYR A 608 -31.28 7.69 -6.05
C TYR A 608 -31.02 9.11 -6.55
N ASP A 609 -31.48 10.11 -5.79
CA ASP A 609 -31.19 11.52 -6.04
C ASP A 609 -29.95 11.92 -5.22
N ILE A 610 -28.89 12.38 -5.89
CA ILE A 610 -27.61 12.76 -5.29
C ILE A 610 -27.62 14.26 -4.98
N ASP A 611 -27.34 14.59 -3.72
CA ASP A 611 -27.01 15.96 -3.30
C ASP A 611 -25.49 16.10 -3.19
N HIS A 612 -24.86 16.59 -4.25
CA HIS A 612 -23.40 16.77 -4.30
C HIS A 612 -22.91 17.85 -3.34
N GLU A 613 -23.74 18.85 -3.03
CA GLU A 613 -23.33 20.04 -2.26
C GLU A 613 -23.45 19.80 -0.75
N HIS A 614 -24.50 19.11 -0.30
CA HIS A 614 -24.80 18.93 1.13
C HIS A 614 -25.08 17.48 1.53
N GLY A 615 -25.17 16.56 0.58
CA GLY A 615 -25.42 15.15 0.86
C GLY A 615 -24.27 14.48 1.62
N THR A 616 -24.60 13.44 2.40
CA THR A 616 -23.66 12.60 3.15
C THR A 616 -23.39 11.25 2.49
N GLN A 617 -24.06 10.97 1.38
CA GLN A 617 -23.85 9.80 0.53
C GLN A 617 -23.80 10.33 -0.90
N LEU A 618 -22.71 10.02 -1.61
CA LEU A 618 -22.44 10.53 -2.96
C LEU A 618 -22.57 9.41 -4.02
N VAL A 619 -22.71 8.16 -3.57
CA VAL A 619 -22.80 6.97 -4.42
C VAL A 619 -24.11 6.24 -4.15
N GLY A 620 -24.87 5.95 -5.20
CA GLY A 620 -26.07 5.11 -5.10
C GLY A 620 -25.71 3.69 -4.69
N TRP A 621 -26.49 3.07 -3.80
CA TRP A 621 -26.23 1.72 -3.28
C TRP A 621 -27.52 0.92 -3.18
N TRP A 622 -27.51 -0.28 -3.76
CA TRP A 622 -28.60 -1.26 -3.71
C TRP A 622 -28.06 -2.64 -3.38
N LYS A 623 -28.84 -3.45 -2.67
CA LYS A 623 -28.53 -4.86 -2.39
C LYS A 623 -29.58 -5.73 -3.07
N ILE A 624 -29.18 -6.48 -4.09
CA ILE A 624 -30.09 -7.27 -4.93
C ILE A 624 -29.55 -8.69 -5.16
N PRO A 625 -30.43 -9.72 -5.25
CA PRO A 625 -30.00 -11.07 -5.60
C PRO A 625 -29.52 -11.11 -7.05
N TYR A 626 -28.41 -11.79 -7.30
CA TYR A 626 -27.89 -11.97 -8.65
C TYR A 626 -28.84 -12.82 -9.52
N GLU A 627 -29.25 -12.23 -10.63
CA GLU A 627 -29.94 -12.87 -11.75
C GLU A 627 -29.13 -12.61 -13.03
N GLU A 628 -28.95 -13.63 -13.85
CA GLU A 628 -28.27 -13.51 -15.14
C GLU A 628 -28.99 -12.49 -16.04
N GLY A 629 -28.23 -11.58 -16.66
CA GLY A 629 -28.82 -10.54 -17.49
C GLY A 629 -27.97 -9.28 -17.61
N GLU A 630 -28.64 -8.13 -17.74
CA GLU A 630 -28.00 -6.81 -17.85
C GLU A 630 -28.46 -5.89 -16.72
N LEU A 631 -27.49 -5.32 -16.00
CA LEU A 631 -27.67 -4.15 -15.15
C LEU A 631 -27.39 -2.89 -15.96
N THR A 632 -28.27 -1.90 -15.84
CA THR A 632 -28.14 -0.61 -16.52
C THR A 632 -28.31 0.52 -15.51
N ALA A 633 -27.33 1.41 -15.44
CA ALA A 633 -27.44 2.68 -14.72
C ALA A 633 -27.73 3.80 -15.73
N ILE A 634 -28.77 4.58 -15.48
CA ILE A 634 -29.20 5.71 -16.31
C ILE A 634 -29.17 6.95 -15.44
N VAL A 635 -28.54 8.03 -15.91
CA VAL A 635 -28.44 9.26 -15.12
C VAL A 635 -29.08 10.45 -15.81
N TYR A 636 -29.70 11.30 -15.00
CA TYR A 636 -30.52 12.41 -15.44
C TYR A 636 -29.99 13.75 -14.96
N ASP A 637 -30.14 14.78 -15.78
CA ASP A 637 -29.97 16.17 -15.35
C ASP A 637 -31.17 16.64 -14.49
N GLU A 638 -31.07 17.87 -13.97
CA GLU A 638 -32.11 18.51 -13.15
C GLU A 638 -33.46 18.72 -13.88
N THR A 639 -33.47 18.60 -15.22
CA THR A 639 -34.69 18.74 -16.04
C THR A 639 -35.30 17.39 -16.41
N GLY A 640 -34.66 16.28 -16.05
CA GLY A 640 -35.09 14.92 -16.34
C GLY A 640 -34.63 14.38 -17.70
N ASN A 641 -33.63 14.97 -18.34
CA ASN A 641 -33.03 14.39 -19.56
C ASN A 641 -31.98 13.35 -19.20
N ILE A 642 -31.92 12.25 -19.96
CA ILE A 642 -30.83 11.28 -19.85
C ILE A 642 -29.55 11.90 -20.43
N ILE A 643 -28.49 11.94 -19.63
CA ILE A 643 -27.21 12.54 -20.02
C ILE A 643 -26.05 11.53 -20.10
N ALA A 644 -26.14 10.39 -19.41
CA ALA A 644 -25.21 9.28 -19.55
C ALA A 644 -25.84 7.94 -19.13
N THR A 645 -25.25 6.84 -19.58
CA THR A 645 -25.63 5.46 -19.23
C THR A 645 -24.41 4.58 -19.12
N ASP A 646 -24.40 3.66 -18.15
CA ASP A 646 -23.40 2.59 -18.05
C ASP A 646 -24.09 1.25 -17.77
N ARG A 647 -23.43 0.14 -18.13
CA ARG A 647 -24.04 -1.20 -18.04
C ARG A 647 -23.04 -2.29 -17.71
N LYS A 648 -23.53 -3.31 -17.01
CA LYS A 648 -22.82 -4.56 -16.72
C LYS A 648 -23.67 -5.74 -17.16
N ILE A 649 -23.07 -6.65 -17.92
CA ILE A 649 -23.77 -7.80 -18.50
C ILE A 649 -23.14 -9.09 -18.00
N SER A 650 -23.97 -10.12 -17.81
CA SER A 650 -23.47 -11.47 -17.57
C SER A 650 -22.73 -12.01 -18.78
N PHE A 651 -21.61 -12.68 -18.52
CA PHE A 651 -20.71 -13.19 -19.56
C PHE A 651 -20.29 -14.65 -19.31
N GLY A 652 -19.93 -15.32 -20.40
CA GLY A 652 -19.38 -16.68 -20.40
C GLY A 652 -17.85 -16.72 -20.26
N ASP A 653 -17.28 -17.88 -20.59
CA ASP A 653 -15.83 -18.06 -20.60
C ASP A 653 -15.18 -17.39 -21.82
N ALA A 654 -13.92 -16.99 -21.67
CA ALA A 654 -13.13 -16.36 -22.72
C ALA A 654 -13.09 -17.23 -24.00
N LYS A 655 -13.31 -16.59 -25.15
CA LYS A 655 -13.20 -17.18 -26.49
C LYS A 655 -12.41 -16.34 -27.48
N LYS A 656 -12.19 -15.05 -27.19
CA LYS A 656 -11.49 -14.14 -28.10
C LYS A 656 -10.56 -13.18 -27.35
N ILE A 657 -9.31 -13.10 -27.81
CA ILE A 657 -8.33 -12.11 -27.37
C ILE A 657 -8.61 -10.78 -28.07
N CYS A 658 -8.63 -9.69 -27.31
CA CYS A 658 -8.78 -8.33 -27.81
C CYS A 658 -7.55 -7.50 -27.43
N LEU A 659 -7.08 -6.67 -28.36
CA LEU A 659 -5.94 -5.77 -28.17
C LEU A 659 -6.40 -4.34 -28.46
N ASN A 660 -6.27 -3.45 -27.47
CA ASN A 660 -6.57 -2.03 -27.60
C ASN A 660 -5.29 -1.25 -27.33
N THR A 661 -5.01 -0.22 -28.13
CA THR A 661 -3.81 0.60 -27.96
C THR A 661 -4.14 2.03 -27.64
N ASP A 662 -3.24 2.70 -26.93
CA ASP A 662 -3.39 4.11 -26.59
C ASP A 662 -3.03 5.06 -27.74
N LYS A 663 -2.30 4.56 -28.73
CA LYS A 663 -2.02 5.27 -29.98
C LYS A 663 -1.88 4.30 -31.16
N GLU A 664 -1.92 4.86 -32.37
CA GLU A 664 -1.81 4.08 -33.62
C GLU A 664 -0.37 3.99 -34.14
N LYS A 665 0.52 4.89 -33.70
CA LYS A 665 1.88 5.04 -34.23
C LYS A 665 2.90 5.36 -33.16
N LEU A 666 4.12 4.91 -33.37
CA LEU A 666 5.30 5.23 -32.55
C LEU A 666 6.26 6.14 -33.32
N LEU A 667 7.04 6.93 -32.60
CA LEU A 667 8.22 7.59 -33.17
C LEU A 667 9.44 6.69 -32.95
N ALA A 668 10.23 6.46 -34.01
CA ALA A 668 11.46 5.68 -33.97
C ALA A 668 12.60 6.44 -33.28
N ASN A 669 12.43 6.76 -32.00
CA ASN A 669 13.34 7.57 -31.20
C ASN A 669 13.93 6.83 -30.00
N GLY A 670 13.68 5.52 -29.88
CA GLY A 670 14.14 4.67 -28.79
C GLY A 670 13.45 4.86 -27.43
N THR A 671 12.71 5.95 -27.22
CA THR A 671 12.14 6.36 -25.92
C THR A 671 10.62 6.44 -25.92
N ASP A 672 9.99 6.54 -27.09
CA ASP A 672 8.55 6.52 -27.25
C ASP A 672 8.00 5.12 -26.99
N ILE A 673 6.82 5.03 -26.37
CA ILE A 673 6.23 3.77 -25.90
C ILE A 673 4.76 3.67 -26.30
N LEU A 674 4.32 2.46 -26.64
CA LEU A 674 2.95 2.11 -26.99
C LEU A 674 2.41 1.18 -25.91
N PHE A 675 1.26 1.53 -25.33
CA PHE A 675 0.57 0.71 -24.35
C PHE A 675 -0.50 -0.12 -25.04
N VAL A 676 -0.44 -1.44 -24.86
CA VAL A 676 -1.37 -2.40 -25.46
C VAL A 676 -2.12 -3.10 -24.35
N GLU A 677 -3.39 -2.72 -24.16
CA GLU A 677 -4.33 -3.39 -23.28
C GLU A 677 -4.82 -4.70 -23.93
N ILE A 678 -4.62 -5.81 -23.23
CA ILE A 678 -5.02 -7.15 -23.61
C ILE A 678 -6.24 -7.53 -22.75
N THR A 679 -7.37 -7.81 -23.39
CA THR A 679 -8.61 -8.24 -22.73
C THR A 679 -9.22 -9.47 -23.39
N MET A 680 -10.26 -10.03 -22.76
CA MET A 680 -10.98 -11.19 -23.27
C MET A 680 -12.45 -10.88 -23.55
N LYS A 681 -13.00 -11.53 -24.58
CA LYS A 681 -14.45 -11.60 -24.85
C LYS A 681 -14.92 -13.05 -24.88
N ASP A 682 -16.16 -13.28 -24.47
CA ASP A 682 -16.81 -14.57 -24.58
C ASP A 682 -17.28 -14.86 -26.03
N LYS A 683 -17.98 -15.98 -26.22
CA LYS A 683 -18.52 -16.39 -27.53
C LYS A 683 -19.56 -15.40 -28.09
N ASP A 684 -20.25 -14.67 -27.23
CA ASP A 684 -21.34 -13.76 -27.57
C ASP A 684 -20.83 -12.30 -27.73
N GLY A 685 -19.53 -12.10 -27.49
CA GLY A 685 -18.84 -10.82 -27.66
C GLY A 685 -18.84 -9.94 -26.40
N ASN A 686 -19.31 -10.46 -25.27
CA ASN A 686 -19.33 -9.74 -23.99
C ASN A 686 -17.91 -9.71 -23.38
N PRO A 687 -17.50 -8.61 -22.74
CA PRO A 687 -16.24 -8.56 -22.00
C PRO A 687 -16.25 -9.58 -20.85
N VAL A 688 -15.18 -10.37 -20.72
CA VAL A 688 -15.00 -11.28 -19.58
C VAL A 688 -14.22 -10.55 -18.50
N GLU A 689 -14.92 -9.76 -17.71
CA GLU A 689 -14.34 -8.78 -16.76
C GLU A 689 -13.58 -9.41 -15.59
N ASN A 690 -13.68 -10.73 -15.39
CA ASN A 690 -12.90 -11.47 -14.41
C ASN A 690 -11.92 -12.48 -15.04
N ALA A 691 -11.60 -12.37 -16.33
CA ALA A 691 -10.70 -13.33 -16.99
C ALA A 691 -9.31 -13.36 -16.32
N THR A 692 -8.78 -14.57 -16.14
CA THR A 692 -7.48 -14.85 -15.50
C THR A 692 -6.48 -15.52 -16.46
N ASN A 693 -6.83 -15.60 -17.75
CA ASN A 693 -6.08 -16.32 -18.79
C ASN A 693 -4.57 -15.99 -18.77
N ARG A 694 -3.73 -17.01 -18.86
CA ARG A 694 -2.30 -16.89 -19.17
C ARG A 694 -2.13 -16.50 -20.64
N VAL A 695 -1.36 -15.45 -20.92
CA VAL A 695 -1.03 -15.05 -22.29
C VAL A 695 0.48 -14.95 -22.50
N ASN A 696 0.92 -15.26 -23.72
CA ASN A 696 2.27 -15.04 -24.20
C ASN A 696 2.25 -13.88 -25.20
N VAL A 697 3.21 -12.95 -25.09
CA VAL A 697 3.32 -11.77 -25.93
C VAL A 697 4.66 -11.79 -26.67
N HIS A 698 4.59 -11.87 -28.00
CA HIS A 698 5.75 -11.78 -28.88
C HIS A 698 5.71 -10.49 -29.70
N VAL A 699 6.85 -9.79 -29.78
CA VAL A 699 6.98 -8.52 -30.50
C VAL A 699 8.17 -8.61 -31.45
N SER A 700 7.95 -8.25 -32.72
CA SER A 700 8.97 -8.23 -33.75
C SER A 700 8.91 -6.95 -34.60
N GLY A 701 9.99 -6.67 -35.33
CA GLY A 701 10.14 -5.48 -36.18
C GLY A 701 10.68 -4.25 -35.42
N ALA A 702 10.12 -3.08 -35.71
CA ALA A 702 10.56 -1.76 -35.21
C ALA A 702 10.09 -1.44 -33.76
N GLY A 703 9.82 -2.48 -32.97
CA GLY A 703 9.33 -2.36 -31.60
C GLY A 703 9.88 -3.47 -30.72
N ARG A 704 9.86 -3.24 -29.41
CA ARG A 704 10.41 -4.13 -28.39
C ARG A 704 9.49 -4.22 -27.19
N LEU A 705 9.16 -5.42 -26.73
CA LEU A 705 8.46 -5.59 -25.45
C LEU A 705 9.41 -5.17 -24.32
N ILE A 706 8.98 -4.23 -23.46
CA ILE A 706 9.79 -3.70 -22.37
C ILE A 706 9.12 -3.81 -20.99
N GLY A 707 7.89 -4.34 -20.94
CA GLY A 707 7.15 -4.57 -19.71
C GLY A 707 5.83 -5.31 -19.92
N LEU A 708 5.48 -6.19 -18.97
CA LEU A 708 4.15 -6.80 -18.81
C LEU A 708 3.64 -6.56 -17.39
N ASP A 709 2.42 -6.05 -17.24
CA ASP A 709 1.82 -5.82 -15.93
C ASP A 709 0.30 -5.95 -15.95
N ASN A 710 -0.27 -6.53 -14.90
CA ASN A 710 -1.70 -6.70 -14.71
C ASN A 710 -2.22 -6.00 -13.44
N GLY A 711 -1.35 -5.38 -12.63
CA GLY A 711 -1.74 -4.70 -11.39
C GLY A 711 -2.02 -5.63 -10.21
N ASP A 712 -1.86 -6.95 -10.35
CA ASP A 712 -2.04 -7.89 -9.24
C ASP A 712 -0.78 -7.87 -8.35
N SER A 713 -0.94 -7.37 -7.13
CA SER A 713 0.12 -7.34 -6.12
C SER A 713 0.58 -8.75 -5.70
N THR A 714 -0.23 -9.78 -5.95
CA THR A 714 0.04 -11.17 -5.58
C THR A 714 0.61 -12.03 -6.71
N ASP A 715 0.74 -11.47 -7.92
CA ASP A 715 1.31 -12.14 -9.09
C ASP A 715 2.81 -11.86 -9.18
N TYR A 716 3.64 -12.85 -8.91
CA TYR A 716 5.09 -12.72 -8.90
C TYR A 716 5.76 -13.02 -10.25
N ASP A 717 5.00 -13.18 -11.35
CA ASP A 717 5.61 -13.24 -12.67
C ASP A 717 6.41 -11.97 -12.97
N GLN A 718 7.47 -12.13 -13.75
CA GLN A 718 8.45 -11.08 -14.00
C GLN A 718 7.86 -9.97 -14.87
N TYR A 719 8.01 -8.70 -14.45
CA TYR A 719 7.67 -7.54 -15.29
C TYR A 719 8.43 -7.55 -16.63
N LYS A 720 9.66 -8.09 -16.62
CA LYS A 720 10.54 -8.19 -17.79
C LYS A 720 10.43 -9.54 -18.54
N GLY A 721 9.39 -10.33 -18.26
CA GLY A 721 9.07 -11.59 -18.94
C GLY A 721 8.25 -11.42 -20.22
N VAL A 722 7.94 -12.53 -20.90
CA VAL A 722 7.11 -12.57 -22.13
C VAL A 722 5.73 -13.21 -21.91
N SER A 723 5.42 -13.64 -20.69
CA SER A 723 4.21 -14.39 -20.37
C SER A 723 3.67 -13.99 -19.00
N ARG A 724 2.37 -13.73 -18.91
CA ARG A 724 1.70 -13.33 -17.66
C ARG A 724 0.21 -13.64 -17.70
N ARG A 725 -0.42 -13.81 -16.53
CA ARG A 725 -1.88 -13.92 -16.43
C ARG A 725 -2.56 -12.56 -16.58
N LEU A 726 -3.78 -12.55 -17.10
CA LEU A 726 -4.69 -11.43 -16.89
C LEU A 726 -5.11 -11.39 -15.41
N PHE A 727 -5.34 -10.19 -14.89
CA PHE A 727 -5.97 -9.97 -13.59
C PHE A 727 -7.24 -9.18 -13.81
N SER A 728 -8.38 -9.70 -13.31
CA SER A 728 -9.70 -9.10 -13.49
C SER A 728 -9.93 -8.64 -14.95
N GLY A 729 -9.71 -9.55 -15.90
CA GLY A 729 -10.01 -9.32 -17.31
C GLY A 729 -8.97 -8.55 -18.13
N LYS A 730 -7.86 -8.09 -17.53
CA LYS A 730 -6.90 -7.20 -18.19
C LYS A 730 -5.43 -7.55 -17.95
N LEU A 731 -4.60 -7.28 -18.96
CA LEU A 731 -3.13 -7.25 -18.90
C LEU A 731 -2.63 -6.10 -19.78
N MET A 732 -1.58 -5.41 -19.34
CA MET A 732 -0.88 -4.37 -20.10
C MET A 732 0.42 -4.92 -20.68
N ALA A 733 0.64 -4.72 -21.98
CA ALA A 733 1.94 -4.88 -22.62
C ALA A 733 2.51 -3.52 -23.04
N ILE A 734 3.74 -3.23 -22.62
CA ILE A 734 4.42 -1.97 -22.91
C ILE A 734 5.46 -2.21 -24.00
N ILE A 735 5.31 -1.51 -25.13
CA ILE A 735 6.12 -1.68 -26.33
C ILE A 735 6.96 -0.43 -26.55
N GLY A 736 8.27 -0.53 -26.38
CA GLY A 736 9.19 0.55 -26.69
C GLY A 736 9.49 0.61 -28.19
N ALA A 737 9.70 1.82 -28.71
CA ALA A 737 10.23 2.01 -30.05
C ALA A 737 11.71 1.57 -30.12
N THR A 738 12.15 1.14 -31.31
CA THR A 738 13.58 1.08 -31.66
C THR A 738 14.04 2.45 -32.20
N LEU A 739 15.29 2.52 -32.67
CA LEU A 739 15.82 3.70 -33.39
C LEU A 739 15.49 3.67 -34.90
N GLU A 740 15.04 2.52 -35.41
CA GLU A 740 14.78 2.33 -36.83
C GLU A 740 13.26 2.38 -37.10
N PRO A 741 12.80 3.18 -38.07
CA PRO A 741 11.40 3.19 -38.45
C PRO A 741 11.01 1.88 -39.16
N GLY A 742 9.73 1.53 -39.12
CA GLY A 742 9.23 0.33 -39.78
C GLY A 742 7.97 -0.25 -39.13
N LYS A 743 7.62 -1.46 -39.54
CA LYS A 743 6.47 -2.17 -38.97
C LYS A 743 6.80 -2.77 -37.61
N ILE A 744 5.82 -2.74 -36.71
CA ILE A 744 5.84 -3.45 -35.44
C ILE A 744 4.75 -4.51 -35.51
N GLN A 745 5.11 -5.77 -35.27
CA GLN A 745 4.13 -6.85 -35.19
C GLN A 745 4.04 -7.33 -33.75
N ILE A 746 2.81 -7.41 -33.23
CA ILE A 746 2.51 -7.90 -31.89
C ILE A 746 1.64 -9.14 -32.04
N GLU A 747 2.10 -10.25 -31.50
CA GLU A 747 1.41 -11.53 -31.45
C GLU A 747 1.10 -11.88 -29.99
N VAL A 748 -0.18 -12.16 -29.71
CA VAL A 748 -0.66 -12.55 -28.39
C VAL A 748 -1.40 -13.88 -28.49
N SER A 749 -0.95 -14.87 -27.73
CA SER A 749 -1.53 -16.21 -27.69
C SER A 749 -1.93 -16.61 -26.28
N SER A 750 -2.91 -17.50 -26.18
CA SER A 750 -3.39 -18.08 -24.92
C SER A 750 -3.92 -19.49 -25.20
N LYS A 751 -3.68 -20.43 -24.29
CA LYS A 751 -4.07 -21.83 -24.48
C LYS A 751 -5.59 -21.95 -24.67
N GLY A 752 -5.99 -22.65 -25.73
CA GLY A 752 -7.40 -22.86 -26.07
C GLY A 752 -8.08 -21.70 -26.81
N LEU A 753 -7.37 -20.60 -27.10
CA LEU A 753 -7.86 -19.45 -27.86
C LEU A 753 -7.11 -19.27 -29.19
N GLU A 754 -7.75 -18.60 -30.15
CA GLU A 754 -7.10 -18.21 -31.40
C GLU A 754 -6.08 -17.09 -31.13
N THR A 755 -4.85 -17.26 -31.61
CA THR A 755 -3.79 -16.25 -31.53
C THR A 755 -4.22 -14.96 -32.23
N LYS A 756 -3.98 -13.82 -31.59
CA LYS A 756 -4.25 -12.50 -32.14
C LYS A 756 -2.96 -11.83 -32.59
N ILE A 757 -2.91 -11.43 -33.86
CA ILE A 757 -1.81 -10.64 -34.44
C ILE A 757 -2.32 -9.27 -34.85
N VAL A 758 -1.55 -8.23 -34.55
CA VAL A 758 -1.79 -6.84 -34.98
C VAL A 758 -0.49 -6.20 -35.46
N GLU A 759 -0.59 -5.31 -36.44
CA GLU A 759 0.55 -4.55 -36.97
C GLU A 759 0.39 -3.05 -36.69
N PHE A 760 1.48 -2.40 -36.33
CA PHE A 760 1.59 -0.95 -36.11
C PHE A 760 2.78 -0.36 -36.88
N GLU A 761 2.86 0.97 -36.91
CA GLU A 761 3.92 1.70 -37.62
C GLU A 761 4.78 2.51 -36.63
N SER A 762 6.10 2.35 -36.74
CA SER A 762 7.09 3.24 -36.15
C SER A 762 7.58 4.20 -37.24
N GLN A 763 7.34 5.49 -37.05
CA GLN A 763 7.63 6.53 -38.03
C GLN A 763 9.03 7.11 -37.84
N ALA A 764 9.64 7.51 -38.96
CA ALA A 764 10.91 8.21 -38.96
C ALA A 764 10.76 9.58 -38.29
N MET A 765 11.79 10.01 -37.56
CA MET A 765 11.85 11.38 -37.05
C MET A 765 12.29 12.35 -38.14
N ASN A 766 11.69 13.55 -38.15
CA ASN A 766 12.12 14.64 -39.04
C ASN A 766 13.41 15.29 -38.49
N ASN A 767 14.52 15.19 -39.24
CA ASN A 767 15.75 15.99 -39.14
C ASN A 767 16.48 16.13 -37.77
N LEU A 768 16.21 15.27 -36.78
CA LEU A 768 16.92 15.27 -35.50
C LEU A 768 17.89 14.08 -35.41
N ALA A 769 19.17 14.36 -35.20
CA ALA A 769 20.14 13.32 -34.87
C ALA A 769 19.81 12.76 -33.47
N LEU A 770 19.48 11.47 -33.40
CA LEU A 770 19.29 10.72 -32.15
C LEU A 770 20.65 10.47 -31.49
N ASN A 771 21.20 11.52 -30.88
CA ASN A 771 22.46 11.44 -30.15
C ASN A 771 22.19 11.09 -28.69
N GLY A 772 22.97 10.18 -28.12
CA GLY A 772 22.91 9.92 -26.69
C GLY A 772 21.82 8.95 -26.24
N ILE A 773 21.14 8.23 -27.15
CA ILE A 773 20.04 7.31 -26.84
C ILE A 773 20.42 5.89 -27.25
N SER A 774 20.09 4.89 -26.42
CA SER A 774 20.13 3.48 -26.80
C SER A 774 18.76 2.81 -26.65
N ALA A 775 18.53 1.77 -27.45
CA ALA A 775 17.28 1.02 -27.47
C ALA A 775 17.50 -0.48 -27.75
N SER A 776 18.38 -1.09 -26.97
CA SER A 776 18.86 -2.47 -27.16
C SER A 776 18.15 -3.50 -26.27
N MET A 777 17.69 -3.11 -25.09
CA MET A 777 17.07 -4.01 -24.12
C MET A 777 15.64 -4.36 -24.50
N LYS A 778 15.26 -5.61 -24.29
CA LYS A 778 13.90 -6.12 -24.47
C LYS A 778 13.62 -7.23 -23.47
N ASN A 779 12.35 -7.47 -23.18
CA ASN A 779 11.92 -8.59 -22.36
C ASN A 779 12.40 -9.91 -22.96
N GLN A 780 12.70 -10.86 -22.08
CA GLN A 780 13.20 -12.18 -22.44
C GLN A 780 12.31 -13.25 -21.80
N GLU A 781 12.45 -14.49 -22.27
CA GLU A 781 11.78 -15.60 -21.61
C GLU A 781 12.38 -15.81 -20.22
N LEU A 782 11.53 -15.80 -19.20
CA LEU A 782 11.89 -15.96 -17.80
C LEU A 782 10.96 -17.02 -17.17
N PRO A 783 11.38 -17.67 -16.07
CA PRO A 783 10.54 -18.66 -15.39
C PRO A 783 9.17 -18.08 -14.98
N VAL A 784 8.11 -18.83 -15.25
CA VAL A 784 6.78 -18.55 -14.69
C VAL A 784 6.78 -18.91 -13.21
N VAL A 785 6.30 -17.97 -12.40
CA VAL A 785 6.18 -18.10 -10.95
C VAL A 785 4.74 -18.44 -10.55
N MET A 786 3.74 -17.83 -11.21
CA MET A 786 2.32 -18.02 -10.87
C MET A 786 1.66 -19.13 -11.72
N GLY A 787 1.63 -20.37 -11.24
CA GLY A 787 1.02 -21.48 -11.99
C GLY A 787 1.95 -22.06 -13.06
N GLY A 788 1.44 -22.36 -14.26
CA GLY A 788 2.19 -23.02 -15.34
C GLY A 788 2.17 -22.29 -16.69
N ASN A 789 3.13 -22.59 -17.56
CA ASN A 789 3.23 -21.96 -18.90
C ASN A 789 2.04 -22.26 -19.81
N GLU A 790 1.59 -23.52 -19.83
CA GLU A 790 0.50 -24.03 -20.69
C GLU A 790 -0.76 -24.31 -19.86
N GLU A 791 -1.14 -23.38 -19.01
CA GLU A 791 -2.27 -23.51 -18.09
C GLU A 791 -3.58 -22.94 -18.64
N ILE A 792 -4.69 -23.43 -18.10
CA ILE A 792 -6.01 -22.79 -18.20
C ILE A 792 -6.46 -22.51 -16.77
N PRO A 793 -6.28 -21.28 -16.24
CA PRO A 793 -6.57 -20.98 -14.84
C PRO A 793 -8.07 -20.93 -14.58
N VAL A 794 -8.46 -21.15 -13.32
CA VAL A 794 -9.82 -20.94 -12.83
C VAL A 794 -10.13 -19.45 -12.90
N ARG A 795 -11.31 -19.14 -13.42
CA ARG A 795 -11.88 -17.79 -13.51
C ARG A 795 -12.98 -17.58 -12.48
N LYS A 796 -13.84 -18.59 -12.31
CA LYS A 796 -15.01 -18.55 -11.41
C LYS A 796 -15.26 -19.92 -10.80
N ILE A 797 -15.75 -19.91 -9.56
CA ILE A 797 -16.34 -21.07 -8.90
C ILE A 797 -17.83 -20.76 -8.70
N GLU A 798 -18.72 -21.62 -9.19
CA GLU A 798 -20.16 -21.53 -8.95
C GLU A 798 -20.57 -22.50 -7.84
N ILE A 799 -21.15 -22.00 -6.75
CA ILE A 799 -21.74 -22.82 -5.68
C ILE A 799 -23.20 -23.09 -6.03
N ILE A 800 -23.57 -24.37 -6.09
CA ILE A 800 -24.92 -24.82 -6.44
C ILE A 800 -25.54 -25.53 -5.23
N SER A 801 -26.67 -25.02 -4.75
CA SER A 801 -27.51 -25.66 -3.73
C SER A 801 -28.90 -25.94 -4.29
N ASP A 802 -29.11 -27.16 -4.80
CA ASP A 802 -30.42 -27.59 -5.36
C ASP A 802 -31.51 -27.67 -4.26
N SER A 803 -31.10 -27.72 -3.00
CA SER A 803 -31.95 -27.86 -1.82
C SER A 803 -32.32 -26.53 -1.14
N GLY A 804 -31.89 -25.38 -1.67
CA GLY A 804 -32.07 -24.07 -1.05
C GLY A 804 -31.02 -23.75 0.02
N GLN A 805 -31.22 -22.68 0.79
CA GLN A 805 -30.19 -22.09 1.67
C GLN A 805 -30.64 -21.95 3.13
N VAL A 806 -31.72 -22.65 3.51
CA VAL A 806 -32.33 -22.54 4.84
C VAL A 806 -32.25 -23.87 5.57
N PHE A 807 -31.76 -23.83 6.81
CA PHE A 807 -31.73 -24.92 7.78
C PHE A 807 -32.76 -24.69 8.89
N ASP A 808 -33.38 -25.78 9.33
CA ASP A 808 -34.30 -25.80 10.47
C ASP A 808 -34.26 -27.17 11.16
N GLU A 809 -35.09 -27.37 12.19
CA GLU A 809 -35.17 -28.65 12.91
C GLU A 809 -35.46 -29.85 12.00
N SER A 810 -36.20 -29.65 10.90
CA SER A 810 -36.54 -30.69 9.92
C SER A 810 -35.42 -30.94 8.91
N LYS A 811 -34.50 -29.97 8.75
CA LYS A 811 -33.45 -29.98 7.74
C LYS A 811 -32.16 -29.37 8.28
N LYS A 812 -31.38 -30.20 8.97
CA LYS A 812 -30.07 -29.81 9.55
C LYS A 812 -28.89 -30.00 8.61
N GLU A 813 -29.08 -30.71 7.50
CA GLU A 813 -28.03 -31.01 6.52
C GLU A 813 -28.45 -30.59 5.11
N ILE A 814 -27.53 -29.96 4.37
CA ILE A 814 -27.68 -29.60 2.95
C ILE A 814 -26.44 -30.05 2.20
N LEU A 815 -26.65 -30.71 1.04
CA LEU A 815 -25.60 -31.01 0.09
C LEU A 815 -25.46 -29.87 -0.91
N VAL A 816 -24.22 -29.47 -1.16
CA VAL A 816 -23.85 -28.47 -2.16
C VAL A 816 -22.78 -29.02 -3.10
N ARG A 817 -22.62 -28.38 -4.25
CA ARG A 817 -21.53 -28.67 -5.19
C ARG A 817 -20.92 -27.39 -5.76
N ALA A 818 -19.64 -27.45 -6.11
CA ALA A 818 -18.90 -26.42 -6.82
C ALA A 818 -18.78 -26.80 -8.30
N ARG A 819 -18.93 -25.82 -9.18
CA ARG A 819 -18.59 -25.94 -10.60
C ARG A 819 -17.51 -24.93 -10.96
N LEU A 820 -16.44 -25.41 -11.56
CA LEU A 820 -15.31 -24.59 -11.98
C LEU A 820 -15.48 -24.10 -13.41
N TYR A 821 -15.10 -22.85 -13.64
CA TYR A 821 -15.14 -22.19 -14.94
C TYR A 821 -13.75 -21.64 -15.29
N PRO A 822 -13.22 -21.91 -16.49
CA PRO A 822 -13.81 -22.81 -17.50
C PRO A 822 -13.74 -24.28 -17.04
N VAL A 823 -14.62 -25.13 -17.60
CA VAL A 823 -14.75 -26.54 -17.18
C VAL A 823 -13.46 -27.35 -17.40
N ASP A 824 -12.68 -26.98 -18.43
CA ASP A 824 -11.40 -27.59 -18.78
C ASP A 824 -10.20 -26.92 -18.08
N THR A 825 -10.43 -26.20 -16.98
CA THR A 825 -9.38 -25.62 -16.16
C THR A 825 -8.33 -26.65 -15.71
N SER A 826 -7.08 -26.22 -15.65
CA SER A 826 -5.94 -27.01 -15.19
C SER A 826 -5.96 -27.26 -13.67
N TYR A 827 -6.77 -26.53 -12.90
CA TYR A 827 -6.82 -26.62 -11.44
C TYR A 827 -8.21 -27.02 -10.96
N GLN A 828 -8.35 -28.28 -10.53
CA GLN A 828 -9.64 -28.87 -10.14
C GLN A 828 -9.87 -28.90 -8.62
N GLU A 829 -8.83 -28.56 -7.83
CA GLU A 829 -8.90 -28.59 -6.37
C GLU A 829 -9.64 -27.35 -5.82
N VAL A 830 -10.54 -27.62 -4.86
CA VAL A 830 -11.29 -26.62 -4.10
C VAL A 830 -11.26 -26.91 -2.61
N GLU A 831 -11.40 -25.86 -1.81
CA GLU A 831 -11.49 -25.94 -0.35
C GLU A 831 -12.81 -25.30 0.12
N TRP A 832 -13.47 -25.94 1.09
CA TRP A 832 -14.75 -25.48 1.62
C TRP A 832 -14.61 -24.99 3.06
N SER A 833 -15.31 -23.91 3.38
CA SER A 833 -15.38 -23.38 4.75
C SER A 833 -16.74 -22.72 5.04
N VAL A 834 -17.11 -22.68 6.32
CA VAL A 834 -18.23 -21.91 6.82
C VAL A 834 -17.67 -20.67 7.50
N VAL A 835 -18.07 -19.49 7.04
CA VAL A 835 -17.56 -18.21 7.54
C VAL A 835 -18.72 -17.26 7.86
N ASN A 836 -18.47 -16.24 8.68
CA ASN A 836 -19.39 -15.13 8.90
C ASN A 836 -19.31 -14.11 7.73
N ALA A 837 -20.06 -13.02 7.83
CA ALA A 837 -20.09 -11.97 6.80
C ALA A 837 -18.74 -11.24 6.57
N THR A 838 -17.77 -11.37 7.47
CA THR A 838 -16.42 -10.77 7.34
C THR A 838 -15.36 -11.80 6.95
N GLY A 839 -15.76 -13.01 6.55
CA GLY A 839 -14.85 -14.08 6.14
C GLY A 839 -14.17 -14.82 7.29
N ILE A 840 -14.55 -14.60 8.55
CA ILE A 840 -14.00 -15.34 9.70
C ILE A 840 -14.75 -16.66 9.86
N VAL A 841 -14.04 -17.75 10.12
CA VAL A 841 -14.64 -19.08 10.35
C VAL A 841 -15.73 -19.00 11.42
N SER A 842 -16.90 -19.53 11.08
CA SER A 842 -18.08 -19.56 11.96
C SER A 842 -18.31 -20.96 12.51
N ASN A 843 -18.78 -21.05 13.76
CA ASN A 843 -19.15 -22.28 14.45
C ASN A 843 -20.65 -22.63 14.28
N ILE A 844 -21.44 -21.78 13.65
CA ILE A 844 -22.90 -21.97 13.44
C ILE A 844 -23.17 -23.23 12.61
N ALA A 845 -22.28 -23.56 11.69
CA ALA A 845 -22.35 -24.76 10.87
C ALA A 845 -20.95 -25.32 10.60
N LYS A 846 -20.89 -26.60 10.24
CA LYS A 846 -19.67 -27.28 9.77
C LYS A 846 -19.88 -27.75 8.34
N VAL A 847 -18.79 -27.78 7.58
CA VAL A 847 -18.75 -28.34 6.24
C VAL A 847 -17.84 -29.57 6.20
N GLU A 848 -18.35 -30.65 5.62
CA GLU A 848 -17.62 -31.88 5.33
C GLU A 848 -17.43 -31.96 3.81
N ALA A 849 -16.19 -31.80 3.35
CA ALA A 849 -15.85 -31.73 1.93
C ALA A 849 -15.56 -33.11 1.32
N PHE A 850 -16.03 -33.32 0.10
CA PHE A 850 -15.84 -34.52 -0.72
C PHE A 850 -15.36 -34.11 -2.13
N GLY A 851 -14.32 -33.29 -2.19
CA GLY A 851 -13.85 -32.68 -3.44
C GLY A 851 -14.70 -31.49 -3.84
N ASP A 852 -15.31 -31.54 -5.03
CA ASP A 852 -16.22 -30.51 -5.54
C ASP A 852 -17.63 -30.59 -4.93
N GLU A 853 -17.95 -31.63 -4.15
CA GLU A 853 -19.16 -31.72 -3.35
C GLU A 853 -18.87 -31.48 -1.87
N ALA A 854 -19.84 -30.93 -1.13
CA ALA A 854 -19.74 -30.79 0.31
C ALA A 854 -21.09 -30.94 1.02
N LYS A 855 -21.06 -31.51 2.22
CA LYS A 855 -22.21 -31.57 3.12
C LYS A 855 -22.06 -30.51 4.20
N VAL A 856 -23.04 -29.62 4.31
CA VAL A 856 -23.10 -28.58 5.34
C VAL A 856 -24.10 -29.00 6.40
N THR A 857 -23.68 -28.98 7.66
CA THR A 857 -24.50 -29.34 8.83
C THR A 857 -24.58 -28.14 9.77
N ALA A 858 -25.79 -27.65 10.05
CA ALA A 858 -26.02 -26.53 10.97
C ALA A 858 -26.19 -27.01 12.41
N PHE A 859 -25.60 -26.28 13.37
CA PHE A 859 -25.62 -26.57 14.80
C PHE A 859 -26.28 -25.49 15.65
N GLY A 860 -26.28 -24.23 15.19
CA GLY A 860 -26.90 -23.12 15.87
C GLY A 860 -27.66 -22.20 14.93
N ASP A 861 -28.40 -21.28 15.50
CA ASP A 861 -29.16 -20.25 14.80
C ASP A 861 -28.26 -19.12 14.32
N GLY A 862 -28.58 -18.57 13.15
CA GLY A 862 -27.89 -17.42 12.59
C GLY A 862 -27.66 -17.52 11.08
N GLU A 863 -26.97 -16.51 10.56
CA GLU A 863 -26.62 -16.40 9.14
C GLU A 863 -25.11 -16.66 8.97
N PHE A 864 -24.76 -17.39 7.92
CA PHE A 864 -23.38 -17.69 7.58
C PHE A 864 -23.20 -17.73 6.07
N LEU A 865 -21.96 -17.60 5.62
CA LEU A 865 -21.56 -17.76 4.24
C LEU A 865 -20.91 -19.13 4.09
N LEU A 866 -21.39 -19.91 3.12
CA LEU A 866 -20.65 -21.07 2.65
C LEU A 866 -19.65 -20.59 1.61
N ARG A 867 -18.36 -20.79 1.88
CA ARG A 867 -17.25 -20.35 1.05
C ARG A 867 -16.61 -21.56 0.36
N CYS A 868 -16.35 -21.41 -0.93
CA CYS A 868 -15.59 -22.35 -1.75
C CYS A 868 -14.45 -21.59 -2.41
N THR A 869 -13.21 -22.04 -2.20
CA THR A 869 -12.01 -21.36 -2.67
C THR A 869 -11.19 -22.25 -3.59
N SER A 870 -10.33 -21.64 -4.41
CA SER A 870 -9.30 -22.36 -5.16
C SER A 870 -7.98 -21.62 -5.09
N LYS A 871 -6.89 -22.39 -4.95
CA LYS A 871 -5.51 -21.89 -5.00
C LYS A 871 -5.04 -21.53 -6.40
N ASN A 872 -5.76 -22.00 -7.43
CA ASN A 872 -5.57 -21.64 -8.84
C ASN A 872 -4.10 -21.70 -9.33
N GLY A 873 -3.38 -22.77 -8.95
CA GLY A 873 -1.98 -22.98 -9.31
C GLY A 873 -0.96 -22.28 -8.43
N SER A 874 -1.38 -21.66 -7.32
CA SER A 874 -0.48 -21.06 -6.31
C SER A 874 -0.54 -21.85 -5.00
N ASN A 875 0.19 -21.38 -3.97
CA ASN A 875 0.16 -21.94 -2.62
C ASN A 875 -0.89 -21.29 -1.71
N LYS A 876 -1.55 -20.21 -2.15
CA LYS A 876 -2.55 -19.46 -1.41
C LYS A 876 -3.87 -19.38 -2.18
N THR A 877 -4.96 -19.03 -1.52
CA THR A 877 -6.24 -18.80 -2.20
C THR A 877 -6.10 -17.69 -3.23
N LYS A 878 -6.74 -17.85 -4.39
CA LYS A 878 -6.77 -16.84 -5.46
C LYS A 878 -8.17 -16.56 -5.98
N ILE A 879 -9.08 -17.51 -5.83
CA ILE A 879 -10.48 -17.37 -6.21
C ILE A 879 -11.32 -17.71 -4.99
N ILE A 880 -12.21 -16.78 -4.63
CA ILE A 880 -13.20 -16.95 -3.57
C ILE A 880 -14.58 -16.91 -4.21
N SER A 881 -15.40 -17.90 -3.90
CA SER A 881 -16.84 -17.90 -4.17
C SER A 881 -17.58 -18.13 -2.87
N GLN A 882 -18.72 -17.46 -2.69
CA GLN A 882 -19.50 -17.55 -1.47
C GLN A 882 -21.00 -17.45 -1.75
N LEU A 883 -21.79 -18.06 -0.87
CA LEU A 883 -23.25 -18.05 -0.94
C LEU A 883 -23.83 -18.01 0.47
N GLU A 884 -24.87 -17.20 0.67
CA GLU A 884 -25.55 -16.99 1.95
C GLU A 884 -26.39 -18.21 2.34
N PHE A 885 -26.33 -18.59 3.63
CA PHE A 885 -27.17 -19.60 4.27
C PHE A 885 -27.68 -19.10 5.61
N LYS A 886 -28.82 -19.65 6.05
CA LYS A 886 -29.47 -19.29 7.31
C LYS A 886 -29.94 -20.53 8.06
N ALA A 887 -29.69 -20.57 9.36
CA ALA A 887 -30.20 -21.58 10.27
C ALA A 887 -31.12 -20.96 11.33
N ALA A 888 -32.23 -21.63 11.64
CA ALA A 888 -33.20 -21.18 12.65
C ALA A 888 -33.85 -22.38 13.38
N GLY A 889 -34.06 -22.25 14.69
CA GLY A 889 -34.64 -23.30 15.54
C GLY A 889 -33.66 -24.38 16.02
N LEU A 890 -32.35 -24.14 15.96
CA LEU A 890 -31.30 -25.08 16.39
C LEU A 890 -30.65 -24.70 17.73
N GLY A 891 -30.83 -23.47 18.22
CA GLY A 891 -30.26 -22.98 19.47
C GLY A 891 -28.94 -22.21 19.31
N THR A 892 -28.18 -22.02 20.37
CA THR A 892 -26.92 -21.24 20.36
C THR A 892 -25.71 -22.12 20.08
N ALA A 893 -24.82 -21.68 19.18
CA ALA A 893 -23.52 -22.30 18.95
C ALA A 893 -22.43 -21.60 19.77
N TYR A 894 -21.72 -22.32 20.64
CA TYR A 894 -20.70 -21.76 21.52
C TYR A 894 -19.30 -21.73 20.90
N LYS A 895 -18.51 -20.70 21.21
CA LYS A 895 -17.12 -20.55 20.75
C LYS A 895 -16.21 -21.48 21.57
N ASP A 896 -15.29 -22.18 20.91
CA ASP A 896 -14.31 -23.06 21.56
C ASP A 896 -13.07 -22.26 22.01
N PRO A 897 -12.83 -22.08 23.33
CA PRO A 897 -11.68 -21.33 23.85
C PRO A 897 -10.34 -22.04 23.60
N TYR A 898 -10.36 -23.33 23.32
CA TYR A 898 -9.14 -24.12 23.11
C TYR A 898 -8.67 -24.09 21.65
N GLY A 899 -9.52 -23.60 20.74
CA GLY A 899 -9.15 -23.14 19.42
C GLY A 899 -8.76 -21.65 19.42
N PHE A 900 -8.29 -21.15 18.28
CA PHE A 900 -8.02 -19.72 18.13
C PHE A 900 -9.33 -18.96 17.86
N ILE A 901 -9.72 -18.09 18.80
CA ILE A 901 -10.83 -17.16 18.66
C ILE A 901 -10.30 -15.85 18.08
N SER A 902 -10.64 -15.58 16.82
CA SER A 902 -10.27 -14.32 16.15
C SER A 902 -10.92 -13.11 16.86
N ALA A 903 -10.16 -12.03 17.03
CA ALA A 903 -10.68 -10.83 17.68
C ALA A 903 -11.78 -10.15 16.85
N GLY A 904 -11.84 -10.38 15.54
CA GLY A 904 -12.93 -9.92 14.69
C GLY A 904 -14.29 -10.59 14.97
N LEU A 905 -14.34 -11.62 15.83
CA LEU A 905 -15.56 -12.25 16.33
C LEU A 905 -16.10 -11.59 17.63
N TYR A 906 -15.68 -10.36 17.94
CA TYR A 906 -16.18 -9.65 19.11
C TYR A 906 -17.70 -9.42 19.01
N ASP A 907 -18.40 -9.57 20.13
CA ASP A 907 -19.86 -9.42 20.24
C ASP A 907 -20.23 -8.08 20.91
N TYR A 908 -19.25 -7.42 21.52
CA TYR A 908 -19.40 -6.14 22.21
C TYR A 908 -18.15 -5.28 22.05
N SER A 909 -18.35 -3.97 21.90
CA SER A 909 -17.27 -3.01 22.03
C SER A 909 -17.72 -1.70 22.67
N LYS A 910 -16.78 -1.00 23.30
CA LYS A 910 -16.93 0.37 23.80
C LYS A 910 -15.71 1.17 23.38
N GLY A 911 -15.90 2.42 22.94
CA GLY A 911 -14.84 3.20 22.29
C GLY A 911 -14.75 2.89 20.79
N GLU A 912 -13.77 3.49 20.11
CA GLU A 912 -13.55 3.22 18.69
C GLU A 912 -12.75 1.93 18.49
N VAL A 913 -13.31 0.99 17.74
CA VAL A 913 -12.63 -0.24 17.30
C VAL A 913 -12.53 -0.22 15.79
N GLY A 914 -11.30 -0.14 15.27
CA GLY A 914 -10.99 -0.26 13.85
C GLY A 914 -10.63 -1.70 13.46
N ASN A 915 -10.41 -1.93 12.17
CA ASN A 915 -9.94 -3.22 11.69
C ASN A 915 -8.47 -3.44 12.07
N GLY A 916 -8.19 -4.60 12.66
CA GLY A 916 -6.84 -5.13 12.74
C GLY A 916 -6.48 -5.90 11.48
N ASN A 917 -5.18 -6.03 11.22
CA ASN A 917 -4.69 -6.90 10.15
C ASN A 917 -5.00 -8.37 10.51
N GLU A 918 -5.03 -9.27 9.53
CA GLU A 918 -5.32 -10.71 9.75
C GLU A 918 -6.65 -10.97 10.51
N ARG A 919 -7.71 -10.21 10.20
CA ARG A 919 -9.04 -10.33 10.84
C ARG A 919 -9.02 -10.08 12.37
N GLY A 920 -8.05 -9.30 12.83
CA GLY A 920 -8.01 -8.79 14.20
C GLY A 920 -8.83 -7.51 14.38
N VAL A 921 -8.62 -6.85 15.52
CA VAL A 921 -9.16 -5.51 15.83
C VAL A 921 -8.02 -4.55 16.15
N ALA A 922 -8.23 -3.27 15.90
CA ALA A 922 -7.32 -2.18 16.28
C ALA A 922 -8.03 -1.25 17.26
N THR A 923 -7.45 -1.00 18.42
CA THR A 923 -8.04 -0.10 19.43
C THR A 923 -7.79 1.38 19.11
N SER A 924 -8.52 2.27 19.78
CA SER A 924 -8.35 3.71 19.61
C SER A 924 -6.98 4.18 20.10
N ARG A 925 -6.48 5.27 19.52
CA ARG A 925 -5.23 5.92 19.97
C ARG A 925 -5.41 6.67 21.29
N ASP A 926 -6.61 7.18 21.51
CA ASP A 926 -7.00 7.96 22.66
C ASP A 926 -8.24 7.33 23.33
N GLY A 927 -8.22 7.25 24.65
CA GLY A 927 -9.34 6.79 25.47
C GLY A 927 -9.45 5.27 25.63
N GLU A 928 -10.42 4.86 26.46
CA GLU A 928 -10.68 3.46 26.77
C GLU A 928 -11.35 2.75 25.58
N THR A 929 -10.76 1.63 25.16
CA THR A 929 -11.37 0.67 24.24
C THR A 929 -11.67 -0.64 24.97
N GLN A 930 -12.90 -1.12 24.88
CA GLN A 930 -13.30 -2.45 25.36
C GLN A 930 -13.67 -3.35 24.18
N VAL A 931 -13.23 -4.61 24.21
CA VAL A 931 -13.56 -5.63 23.21
C VAL A 931 -14.03 -6.89 23.93
N GLY A 932 -15.31 -7.24 23.77
CA GLY A 932 -15.98 -8.32 24.51
C GLY A 932 -16.41 -9.49 23.61
N PHE A 933 -16.28 -10.70 24.14
CA PHE A 933 -16.58 -11.97 23.49
C PHE A 933 -17.51 -12.79 24.39
N ARG A 934 -18.73 -13.06 23.91
CA ARG A 934 -19.75 -13.83 24.62
C ARG A 934 -19.77 -15.28 24.13
N GLU A 935 -20.47 -16.13 24.88
CA GLU A 935 -20.79 -17.52 24.51
C GLU A 935 -19.57 -18.43 24.29
N ILE A 936 -18.54 -18.27 25.13
CA ILE A 936 -17.34 -19.11 25.10
C ILE A 936 -17.54 -20.29 26.03
N ASP A 937 -17.50 -21.52 25.53
CA ASP A 937 -17.71 -22.73 26.34
C ASP A 937 -16.38 -23.37 26.77
N PHE A 938 -15.99 -23.13 28.01
CA PHE A 938 -14.79 -23.71 28.62
C PHE A 938 -14.96 -25.18 29.03
N GLY A 939 -16.17 -25.72 28.93
CA GLY A 939 -16.51 -27.02 29.47
C GLY A 939 -16.34 -27.08 31.01
N PRO A 940 -16.46 -28.28 31.60
CA PRO A 940 -16.53 -28.41 33.05
C PRO A 940 -15.19 -28.13 33.76
N TYR A 941 -14.06 -28.47 33.14
CA TYR A 941 -12.75 -28.32 33.80
C TYR A 941 -12.16 -26.93 33.65
N GLY A 942 -12.23 -26.33 32.46
CA GLY A 942 -11.84 -24.96 32.23
C GLY A 942 -10.35 -24.69 32.04
N SER A 943 -10.00 -23.40 31.93
CA SER A 943 -8.62 -22.92 31.83
C SER A 943 -8.44 -21.55 32.51
N ASP A 944 -7.21 -21.27 32.94
CA ASP A 944 -6.80 -20.03 33.61
C ASP A 944 -5.61 -19.38 32.87
N LYS A 945 -5.25 -19.86 31.69
CA LYS A 945 -4.07 -19.38 30.96
C LYS A 945 -4.43 -19.04 29.53
N ILE A 946 -4.22 -17.79 29.16
CA ILE A 946 -4.64 -17.20 27.89
C ILE A 946 -3.43 -16.72 27.10
N THR A 947 -3.40 -16.98 25.80
CA THR A 947 -2.39 -16.46 24.87
C THR A 947 -3.05 -15.47 23.92
N ILE A 948 -2.46 -14.29 23.80
CA ILE A 948 -2.98 -13.18 22.98
C ILE A 948 -1.86 -12.70 22.03
N PRO A 949 -2.01 -12.83 20.70
CA PRO A 949 -1.10 -12.20 19.75
C PRO A 949 -1.41 -10.71 19.60
N ILE A 950 -0.44 -9.86 19.96
CA ILE A 950 -0.56 -8.40 19.98
C ILE A 950 0.47 -7.78 19.03
N PHE A 951 0.03 -6.80 18.25
CA PHE A 951 0.91 -5.89 17.50
C PHE A 951 0.80 -4.48 18.08
N ALA A 952 1.88 -4.01 18.71
CA ALA A 952 2.01 -2.67 19.28
C ALA A 952 2.78 -1.73 18.33
N LEU A 953 2.36 -0.47 18.26
CA LEU A 953 2.95 0.53 17.34
C LEU A 953 4.29 1.08 17.82
N THR A 954 4.59 0.95 19.12
CA THR A 954 5.83 1.41 19.75
C THR A 954 6.34 0.33 20.72
N SER A 955 7.60 0.44 21.15
CA SER A 955 8.20 -0.45 22.16
C SER A 955 7.90 -0.02 23.62
N GLU A 956 6.90 0.85 23.80
CA GLU A 956 6.47 1.32 25.13
C GLU A 956 5.66 0.25 25.88
N GLU A 957 5.33 0.54 27.13
CA GLU A 957 4.45 -0.30 27.95
C GLU A 957 2.98 -0.05 27.59
N TYR A 958 2.21 -1.14 27.44
CA TYR A 958 0.78 -1.09 27.15
C TYR A 958 0.00 -1.80 28.25
N SER A 959 -0.91 -1.09 28.91
CA SER A 959 -1.81 -1.68 29.91
C SER A 959 -2.95 -2.45 29.22
N LEU A 960 -3.18 -3.67 29.69
CA LEU A 960 -4.23 -4.58 29.22
C LEU A 960 -4.93 -5.21 30.44
N GLN A 961 -6.23 -4.99 30.55
CA GLN A 961 -7.05 -5.72 31.52
C GLN A 961 -7.85 -6.82 30.84
N ILE A 962 -7.96 -7.96 31.51
CA ILE A 962 -8.73 -9.14 31.08
C ILE A 962 -9.83 -9.39 32.11
N TRP A 963 -11.07 -9.35 31.68
CA TRP A 963 -12.26 -9.47 32.51
C TRP A 963 -13.06 -10.73 32.18
N GLU A 964 -13.64 -11.35 33.20
CA GLU A 964 -14.80 -12.22 33.07
C GLU A 964 -16.06 -11.33 33.08
N GLY A 965 -16.90 -11.43 32.06
CA GLY A 965 -18.01 -10.50 31.83
C GLY A 965 -17.58 -9.18 31.20
N ILE A 966 -18.56 -8.30 30.98
CA ILE A 966 -18.31 -6.95 30.47
C ILE A 966 -18.09 -5.99 31.65
N PRO A 967 -17.05 -5.15 31.65
CA PRO A 967 -16.81 -4.21 32.74
C PRO A 967 -18.02 -3.33 33.03
N ASN A 968 -18.39 -3.21 34.31
CA ASN A 968 -19.56 -2.48 34.82
C ASN A 968 -20.93 -3.16 34.58
N GLU A 969 -20.98 -4.38 34.07
CA GLU A 969 -22.18 -5.24 34.15
C GLU A 969 -22.19 -6.02 35.48
N ASP A 970 -23.39 -6.36 35.99
CA ASP A 970 -23.51 -7.15 37.20
C ASP A 970 -22.87 -8.54 37.02
N GLY A 971 -22.01 -8.93 37.97
CA GLY A 971 -21.32 -10.22 37.95
C GLY A 971 -20.01 -10.26 37.16
N CYS A 972 -19.49 -9.12 36.68
CA CYS A 972 -18.16 -9.07 36.07
C CYS A 972 -17.02 -9.13 37.11
N GLU A 973 -15.89 -9.72 36.76
CA GLU A 973 -14.70 -9.84 37.61
C GLU A 973 -13.41 -9.58 36.81
N LEU A 974 -12.46 -8.82 37.39
CA LEU A 974 -11.15 -8.59 36.80
C LEU A 974 -10.27 -9.82 37.02
N LEU A 975 -9.87 -10.49 35.94
CA LEU A 975 -9.07 -11.72 35.98
C LEU A 975 -7.57 -11.44 35.96
N ALA A 976 -7.15 -10.39 35.24
CA ALA A 976 -5.77 -9.98 35.15
C ALA A 976 -5.67 -8.49 34.78
N ASP A 977 -4.74 -7.78 35.41
CA ASP A 977 -4.30 -6.43 35.02
C ASP A 977 -2.80 -6.52 34.72
N VAL A 978 -2.46 -6.49 33.43
CA VAL A 978 -1.14 -6.87 32.93
C VAL A 978 -0.57 -5.79 32.01
N THR A 979 0.75 -5.82 31.85
CA THR A 979 1.47 -4.95 30.92
C THR A 979 2.04 -5.78 29.77
N TYR A 980 1.74 -5.39 28.54
CA TYR A 980 2.42 -5.87 27.36
C TYR A 980 3.60 -4.95 27.02
N GLN A 981 4.81 -5.51 26.88
CA GLN A 981 5.99 -4.77 26.43
C GLN A 981 6.91 -5.69 25.63
N LYS A 982 7.05 -5.41 24.34
CA LYS A 982 8.01 -6.04 23.42
C LYS A 982 8.57 -5.00 22.47
N GLU A 983 9.71 -5.29 21.86
CA GLU A 983 10.19 -4.52 20.72
C GLU A 983 9.10 -4.51 19.64
N SER A 984 8.67 -3.31 19.22
CA SER A 984 7.68 -3.18 18.16
C SER A 984 8.26 -3.69 16.84
N LYS A 985 7.51 -4.56 16.18
CA LYS A 985 7.77 -5.02 14.82
C LYS A 985 6.57 -4.64 13.98
N TRP A 986 6.78 -3.74 13.03
CA TRP A 986 5.70 -3.19 12.21
C TRP A 986 4.89 -4.29 11.53
N ASN A 987 3.58 -4.27 11.71
CA ASN A 987 2.62 -5.22 11.14
C ASN A 987 2.91 -6.69 11.50
N VAL A 988 3.47 -6.96 12.69
CA VAL A 988 3.75 -8.33 13.15
C VAL A 988 3.12 -8.55 14.53
N TYR A 989 2.21 -9.52 14.61
CA TYR A 989 1.64 -9.98 15.87
C TYR A 989 2.66 -10.82 16.64
N GLN A 990 2.88 -10.49 17.91
CA GLN A 990 3.74 -11.23 18.82
C GLN A 990 2.89 -11.79 19.96
N GLU A 991 2.92 -13.11 20.14
CA GLU A 991 2.18 -13.81 21.19
C GLU A 991 2.68 -13.43 22.58
N GLU A 992 1.76 -13.21 23.52
CA GLU A 992 2.05 -13.12 24.95
C GLU A 992 1.06 -13.97 25.74
N THR A 993 1.53 -14.64 26.78
CA THR A 993 0.72 -15.57 27.57
C THR A 993 0.57 -15.07 29.01
N TYR A 994 -0.68 -14.95 29.46
CA TYR A 994 -1.02 -14.45 30.79
C TYR A 994 -1.68 -15.52 31.64
N GLN A 995 -1.38 -15.50 32.94
CA GLN A 995 -2.02 -16.32 33.96
C GLN A 995 -3.15 -15.50 34.61
N LEU A 996 -4.36 -16.04 34.61
CA LEU A 996 -5.55 -15.43 35.19
C LEU A 996 -5.68 -15.77 36.69
N SER A 997 -6.36 -14.90 37.44
CA SER A 997 -6.58 -15.04 38.89
C SER A 997 -7.39 -16.29 39.27
N LYS A 998 -8.21 -16.81 38.35
CA LYS A 998 -9.00 -18.02 38.54
C LYS A 998 -9.19 -18.78 37.23
N ARG A 999 -9.66 -20.02 37.36
CA ARG A 999 -10.02 -20.88 36.23
C ARG A 999 -11.44 -20.60 35.77
N LEU A 1000 -11.60 -20.34 34.48
CA LEU A 1000 -12.89 -20.13 33.81
C LEU A 1000 -13.48 -21.47 33.42
N LYS A 1001 -14.73 -21.72 33.80
CA LYS A 1001 -15.47 -22.99 33.59
C LYS A 1001 -16.85 -22.68 32.98
N GLY A 1002 -17.40 -23.62 32.22
CA GLY A 1002 -18.71 -23.48 31.58
C GLY A 1002 -18.77 -22.35 30.54
N ILE A 1003 -19.98 -21.84 30.29
CA ILE A 1003 -20.20 -20.76 29.32
C ILE A 1003 -19.87 -19.42 29.97
N THR A 1004 -18.90 -18.70 29.40
CA THR A 1004 -18.32 -17.48 29.96
C THR A 1004 -18.24 -16.36 28.91
N THR A 1005 -18.15 -15.12 29.37
CA THR A 1005 -17.83 -13.93 28.57
C THR A 1005 -16.45 -13.42 28.93
N ILE A 1006 -15.63 -13.04 27.94
CA ILE A 1006 -14.31 -12.45 28.14
C ILE A 1006 -14.27 -11.04 27.56
N CYS A 1007 -13.69 -10.08 28.27
CA CYS A 1007 -13.51 -8.72 27.76
C CYS A 1007 -12.08 -8.20 27.97
N PHE A 1008 -11.53 -7.58 26.94
CA PHE A 1008 -10.26 -6.87 26.99
C PHE A 1008 -10.49 -5.37 27.11
N VAL A 1009 -9.77 -4.69 28.01
CA VAL A 1009 -9.81 -3.23 28.18
C VAL A 1009 -8.42 -2.66 27.99
N LEU A 1010 -8.29 -1.69 27.08
CA LEU A 1010 -7.04 -1.01 26.74
C LEU A 1010 -7.24 0.51 26.66
N GLN A 1011 -6.15 1.27 26.83
CA GLN A 1011 -6.16 2.75 26.82
C GLN A 1011 -5.34 3.36 25.68
N GLN A 1012 -4.67 2.52 24.89
CA GLN A 1012 -3.74 2.91 23.83
C GLN A 1012 -3.99 2.05 22.58
N LYS A 1013 -3.54 2.54 21.43
CA LYS A 1013 -3.68 1.85 20.14
C LYS A 1013 -2.77 0.64 20.08
N VAL A 1014 -3.37 -0.54 20.04
CA VAL A 1014 -2.75 -1.82 19.72
C VAL A 1014 -3.66 -2.59 18.76
N HIS A 1015 -3.07 -3.57 18.10
CA HIS A 1015 -3.81 -4.53 17.29
C HIS A 1015 -3.85 -5.88 18.03
N ILE A 1016 -5.04 -6.47 18.16
CA ILE A 1016 -5.24 -7.80 18.75
C ILE A 1016 -5.72 -8.73 17.65
N LYS A 1017 -4.98 -9.81 17.40
CA LYS A 1017 -5.36 -10.80 16.38
C LYS A 1017 -6.55 -11.66 16.84
N GLY A 1018 -6.55 -12.01 18.12
CA GLY A 1018 -7.45 -12.96 18.75
C GLY A 1018 -6.85 -13.51 20.03
N PHE A 1019 -7.33 -14.65 20.48
CA PHE A 1019 -6.79 -15.33 21.67
C PHE A 1019 -7.12 -16.83 21.64
N SER A 1020 -6.41 -17.59 22.46
CA SER A 1020 -6.74 -18.98 22.79
C SER A 1020 -6.37 -19.27 24.25
N PHE A 1021 -6.97 -20.32 24.80
CA PHE A 1021 -6.68 -20.82 26.13
C PHE A 1021 -5.94 -22.13 26.08
N GLU A 1022 -5.04 -22.36 27.05
CA GLU A 1022 -4.37 -23.65 27.19
C GLU A 1022 -5.39 -24.72 27.59
N LYS A 1023 -5.57 -25.75 26.76
CA LYS A 1023 -6.41 -26.91 27.10
C LYS A 1023 -5.68 -27.78 28.11
N LYS A 1024 -6.05 -27.66 29.38
CA LYS A 1024 -5.51 -28.51 30.44
C LYS A 1024 -6.16 -29.89 30.39
N ASN A 1025 -5.35 -30.94 30.49
CA ASN A 1025 -5.87 -32.30 30.62
C ASN A 1025 -6.06 -32.63 32.11
N ARG A 1026 -7.31 -32.57 32.58
CA ARG A 1026 -7.70 -32.83 33.98
C ARG A 1026 -7.02 -34.06 34.57
N ALA A 1027 -6.85 -35.15 33.80
CA ALA A 1027 -6.26 -36.38 34.29
C ALA A 1027 -4.83 -36.19 34.82
N PHE A 1028 -4.01 -35.40 34.12
CA PHE A 1028 -2.59 -35.21 34.44
C PHE A 1028 -2.32 -33.91 35.22
N GLU A 1029 -3.35 -33.17 35.57
CA GLU A 1029 -3.26 -31.97 36.40
C GLU A 1029 -3.37 -32.30 37.89
N LYS A 1030 -3.00 -31.33 38.73
CA LYS A 1030 -3.23 -31.38 40.16
C LYS A 1030 -4.72 -31.16 40.46
N ASN A 1031 -5.42 -32.22 40.84
CA ASN A 1031 -6.84 -32.23 41.15
C ASN A 1031 -7.04 -32.04 42.65
N ILE A 1032 -7.53 -30.85 43.04
CA ILE A 1032 -7.92 -30.58 44.43
C ILE A 1032 -9.17 -31.40 44.74
N THR A 1033 -9.17 -32.08 45.87
CA THR A 1033 -10.22 -33.07 46.17
C THR A 1033 -11.57 -32.44 46.51
N SER A 1034 -11.59 -31.20 47.01
CA SER A 1034 -12.81 -30.42 47.20
C SER A 1034 -13.52 -30.08 45.88
N GLU A 1035 -12.83 -30.19 44.73
CA GLU A 1035 -13.38 -30.02 43.39
C GLU A 1035 -13.85 -31.35 42.75
N CYS A 1036 -14.13 -32.39 43.55
CA CYS A 1036 -14.76 -33.61 43.05
C CYS A 1036 -16.14 -33.30 42.43
N ASP A 1037 -16.50 -34.02 41.37
CA ASP A 1037 -17.80 -33.82 40.71
C ASP A 1037 -18.93 -34.33 41.61
N HIS A 1038 -18.67 -35.43 42.32
CA HIS A 1038 -19.59 -35.96 43.34
C HIS A 1038 -18.85 -36.48 44.57
N ILE A 1039 -19.45 -36.30 45.74
CA ILE A 1039 -19.01 -36.91 47.00
C ILE A 1039 -20.19 -37.55 47.72
N TYR A 1040 -19.99 -38.78 48.18
CA TYR A 1040 -21.00 -39.57 48.90
C TYR A 1040 -20.34 -40.21 50.12
N GLY A 1041 -21.00 -40.29 51.27
CA GLY A 1041 -20.49 -41.04 52.42
C GLY A 1041 -21.03 -40.58 53.78
N ASP A 1042 -20.66 -41.31 54.83
CA ASP A 1042 -21.24 -41.15 56.17
C ASP A 1042 -20.54 -40.07 57.03
N THR A 1043 -19.25 -39.79 56.80
CA THR A 1043 -18.47 -38.82 57.61
C THR A 1043 -17.32 -38.22 56.79
N PHE A 1044 -17.40 -36.91 56.51
CA PHE A 1044 -16.34 -36.09 55.91
C PHE A 1044 -16.63 -34.60 56.15
N THR A 1045 -15.61 -33.76 56.03
CA THR A 1045 -15.73 -32.29 56.05
C THR A 1045 -15.08 -31.71 54.80
N LEU A 1046 -15.85 -30.97 54.01
CA LEU A 1046 -15.31 -30.24 52.86
C LEU A 1046 -14.65 -28.94 53.35
N THR A 1047 -13.38 -28.74 53.01
CA THR A 1047 -12.70 -27.45 53.20
C THR A 1047 -12.55 -26.75 51.85
N GLU A 1048 -11.92 -25.58 51.83
CA GLU A 1048 -11.61 -24.86 50.59
C GLU A 1048 -10.71 -25.70 49.65
N ASN A 1049 -9.71 -26.43 50.19
CA ASN A 1049 -8.65 -27.08 49.41
C ASN A 1049 -8.48 -28.59 49.68
N SER A 1050 -9.38 -29.20 50.45
CA SER A 1050 -9.26 -30.60 50.86
C SER A 1050 -10.61 -31.20 51.25
N VAL A 1051 -10.67 -32.52 51.33
CA VAL A 1051 -11.73 -33.26 52.02
C VAL A 1051 -11.10 -33.91 53.25
N GLU A 1052 -11.48 -33.44 54.43
CA GLU A 1052 -10.89 -33.83 55.72
C GLU A 1052 -11.83 -34.73 56.51
N GLY A 1053 -11.27 -35.51 57.44
CA GLY A 1053 -12.02 -36.40 58.30
C GLY A 1053 -12.76 -37.50 57.54
N ILE A 1054 -12.21 -37.95 56.41
CA ILE A 1054 -12.80 -38.99 55.55
C ILE A 1054 -12.86 -40.30 56.35
N GLY A 1055 -14.09 -40.67 56.71
CA GLY A 1055 -14.43 -41.84 57.50
C GLY A 1055 -14.89 -43.04 56.65
N ASN A 1056 -15.86 -43.79 57.16
CA ASN A 1056 -16.35 -45.00 56.51
C ASN A 1056 -17.19 -44.70 55.26
N ASN A 1057 -16.99 -45.49 54.21
CA ASN A 1057 -17.80 -45.53 52.99
C ASN A 1057 -17.90 -44.19 52.25
N VAL A 1058 -16.83 -43.39 52.28
CA VAL A 1058 -16.77 -42.14 51.52
C VAL A 1058 -16.24 -42.43 50.12
N SER A 1059 -16.88 -41.87 49.10
CA SER A 1059 -16.48 -41.95 47.70
C SER A 1059 -16.38 -40.55 47.10
N LEU A 1060 -15.24 -40.24 46.47
CA LEU A 1060 -15.05 -39.01 45.69
C LEU A 1060 -14.98 -39.38 44.21
N GLU A 1061 -15.89 -38.86 43.40
CA GLU A 1061 -15.95 -39.09 41.95
C GLU A 1061 -15.38 -37.92 41.16
N PHE A 1062 -14.56 -38.26 40.17
CA PHE A 1062 -13.97 -37.35 39.19
C PHE A 1062 -14.29 -37.89 37.79
N GLU A 1063 -15.17 -37.21 37.08
CA GLU A 1063 -15.58 -37.51 35.73
C GLU A 1063 -14.63 -36.91 34.69
N GLN A 1064 -14.69 -37.47 33.47
CA GLN A 1064 -13.97 -36.99 32.29
C GLN A 1064 -12.44 -36.91 32.44
N MET A 1065 -11.83 -37.90 33.11
CA MET A 1065 -10.38 -38.03 33.21
C MET A 1065 -9.83 -38.70 31.94
N ASP A 1066 -9.31 -37.89 31.00
CA ASP A 1066 -8.77 -38.39 29.73
C ASP A 1066 -7.29 -38.80 29.82
N PHE A 1067 -7.03 -40.10 29.93
CA PHE A 1067 -5.68 -40.64 29.97
C PHE A 1067 -5.05 -40.84 28.58
N THR A 1068 -5.78 -40.52 27.50
CA THR A 1068 -5.39 -40.73 26.09
C THR A 1068 -4.98 -42.18 25.78
N SER A 1069 -4.48 -42.44 24.57
CA SER A 1069 -3.88 -43.74 24.22
C SER A 1069 -2.57 -44.02 24.95
N ASP A 1070 -1.89 -42.97 25.42
CA ASP A 1070 -0.60 -43.08 26.11
C ASP A 1070 -0.77 -43.73 27.49
N GLY A 1071 -1.88 -43.42 28.17
CA GLY A 1071 -2.28 -43.93 29.46
C GLY A 1071 -1.52 -43.32 30.65
N THR A 1072 -1.94 -43.71 31.85
CA THR A 1072 -1.25 -43.43 33.11
C THR A 1072 -0.79 -44.73 33.78
N THR A 1073 0.37 -44.70 34.42
CA THR A 1073 0.89 -45.82 35.23
C THR A 1073 1.14 -45.42 36.68
N LYS A 1074 0.92 -44.16 37.04
CA LYS A 1074 1.25 -43.63 38.37
C LYS A 1074 0.19 -42.68 38.87
N LEU A 1075 0.01 -42.68 40.18
CA LEU A 1075 -0.83 -41.74 40.89
C LEU A 1075 -0.06 -41.16 42.08
N ILE A 1076 -0.08 -39.85 42.20
CA ILE A 1076 0.40 -39.13 43.37
C ILE A 1076 -0.82 -38.67 44.16
N ILE A 1077 -0.85 -38.97 45.45
CA ILE A 1077 -1.83 -38.42 46.39
C ILE A 1077 -1.09 -37.57 47.41
N PHE A 1078 -1.61 -36.37 47.64
CA PHE A 1078 -1.24 -35.53 48.76
C PHE A 1078 -2.35 -35.59 49.81
N GLY A 1079 -2.02 -36.11 50.98
CA GLY A 1079 -2.99 -36.32 52.04
C GLY A 1079 -2.32 -36.59 53.37
N LYS A 1080 -3.15 -36.75 54.40
CA LYS A 1080 -2.74 -37.09 55.75
C LYS A 1080 -3.49 -38.33 56.23
N SER A 1081 -2.75 -39.35 56.66
CA SER A 1081 -3.32 -40.59 57.19
C SER A 1081 -3.16 -40.66 58.70
N HIS A 1082 -4.29 -40.66 59.44
CA HIS A 1082 -4.29 -40.78 60.91
C HIS A 1082 -4.17 -42.23 61.41
N ASN A 1083 -4.28 -43.20 60.50
CA ASN A 1083 -4.09 -44.62 60.76
C ASN A 1083 -2.72 -45.11 60.25
N ASP A 1084 -2.20 -46.21 60.81
CA ASP A 1084 -0.97 -46.90 60.35
C ASP A 1084 -0.95 -47.09 58.82
N LYS A 1085 -2.11 -47.48 58.26
CA LYS A 1085 -2.37 -47.58 56.82
C LYS A 1085 -3.84 -47.31 56.52
N ASN A 1086 -4.12 -46.54 55.47
CA ASN A 1086 -5.46 -46.39 54.88
C ASN A 1086 -5.47 -47.05 53.49
N THR A 1087 -6.36 -48.02 53.28
CA THR A 1087 -6.56 -48.65 51.96
C THR A 1087 -7.57 -47.83 51.16
N ILE A 1088 -7.15 -47.31 50.02
CA ILE A 1088 -7.99 -46.53 49.11
C ILE A 1088 -8.20 -47.35 47.84
N GLN A 1089 -9.47 -47.59 47.48
CA GLN A 1089 -9.83 -48.25 46.24
C GLN A 1089 -10.09 -47.21 45.16
N ILE A 1090 -9.32 -47.26 44.08
CA ILE A 1090 -9.46 -46.39 42.92
C ILE A 1090 -10.19 -47.17 41.83
N ARG A 1091 -11.38 -46.71 41.48
CA ARG A 1091 -12.19 -47.27 40.42
C ARG A 1091 -12.06 -46.42 39.17
N PHE A 1092 -11.80 -47.07 38.04
CA PHE A 1092 -11.82 -46.46 36.71
C PHE A 1092 -12.98 -47.08 35.94
N ALA A 1093 -13.90 -46.26 35.43
CA ALA A 1093 -15.03 -46.72 34.65
C ALA A 1093 -15.18 -45.90 33.37
N ASN A 1094 -15.42 -46.57 32.24
CA ASN A 1094 -15.86 -45.93 31.00
C ASN A 1094 -17.12 -46.65 30.48
N ASP A 1095 -17.60 -46.27 29.29
CA ASP A 1095 -18.84 -46.85 28.73
C ASP A 1095 -18.74 -48.35 28.39
N GLU A 1096 -17.54 -48.93 28.37
CA GLU A 1096 -17.27 -50.31 27.95
C GLU A 1096 -16.78 -51.22 29.09
N GLU A 1097 -15.98 -50.70 30.02
CA GLU A 1097 -15.26 -51.47 31.05
C GLU A 1097 -15.14 -50.73 32.39
N GLU A 1098 -15.14 -51.48 33.50
CA GLU A 1098 -14.88 -51.00 34.86
C GLU A 1098 -13.72 -51.78 35.48
N SER A 1099 -12.73 -51.08 36.03
CA SER A 1099 -11.58 -51.67 36.70
C SER A 1099 -11.36 -51.04 38.08
N ASN A 1100 -10.89 -51.84 39.03
CA ASN A 1100 -10.60 -51.39 40.39
C ASN A 1100 -9.15 -51.69 40.74
N GLN A 1101 -8.47 -50.71 41.32
CA GLN A 1101 -7.08 -50.82 41.78
C GLN A 1101 -7.02 -50.40 43.25
N LEU A 1102 -6.17 -51.05 44.05
CA LEU A 1102 -6.02 -50.76 45.47
C LEU A 1102 -4.66 -50.13 45.71
N ILE A 1103 -4.65 -49.07 46.50
CA ILE A 1103 -3.43 -48.46 47.01
C ILE A 1103 -3.48 -48.41 48.54
N GLU A 1104 -2.32 -48.45 49.20
CA GLU A 1104 -2.20 -48.30 50.65
C GLU A 1104 -1.43 -47.02 50.98
N PHE A 1105 -2.14 -45.99 51.45
CA PHE A 1105 -1.51 -44.76 51.93
C PHE A 1105 -1.02 -44.97 53.37
N THR A 1106 0.29 -44.80 53.61
CA THR A 1106 0.91 -45.02 54.94
C THR A 1106 0.73 -43.81 55.86
N GLN A 1107 0.76 -44.04 57.18
CA GLN A 1107 0.61 -42.99 58.19
C GLN A 1107 1.51 -41.77 57.96
N SER A 1108 0.95 -40.58 58.17
CA SER A 1108 1.71 -39.32 58.14
C SER A 1108 1.20 -38.34 59.19
N ASP A 1109 2.11 -37.62 59.85
CA ASP A 1109 1.76 -36.63 60.88
C ASP A 1109 1.26 -35.31 60.27
N GLU A 1110 1.68 -35.02 59.03
CA GLU A 1110 1.32 -33.86 58.23
C GLU A 1110 0.82 -34.30 56.84
N TYR A 1111 0.30 -33.36 56.06
CA TYR A 1111 0.02 -33.61 54.64
C TYR A 1111 1.31 -33.87 53.87
N GLU A 1112 1.40 -35.02 53.21
CA GLU A 1112 2.56 -35.40 52.41
C GLU A 1112 2.15 -36.03 51.08
N GLU A 1113 3.06 -35.99 50.10
CA GLU A 1113 2.91 -36.67 48.82
C GLU A 1113 3.38 -38.13 48.93
N GLN A 1114 2.50 -39.07 48.60
CA GLN A 1114 2.87 -40.47 48.37
C GLN A 1114 2.54 -40.86 46.93
N GLN A 1115 3.46 -41.57 46.29
CA GLN A 1115 3.33 -42.04 44.91
C GLN A 1115 2.99 -43.54 44.88
N PHE A 1116 2.07 -43.91 44.00
CA PHE A 1116 1.56 -45.25 43.81
C PHE A 1116 1.69 -45.68 42.35
N GLU A 1117 2.16 -46.91 42.14
CA GLU A 1117 2.16 -47.55 40.82
C GLU A 1117 0.77 -48.13 40.54
N LEU A 1118 0.27 -47.92 39.33
CA LEU A 1118 -1.01 -48.39 38.84
C LEU A 1118 -0.81 -49.27 37.61
N ASN A 1119 -1.70 -50.24 37.43
CA ASN A 1119 -1.87 -50.89 36.14
C ASN A 1119 -2.30 -49.82 35.12
N LYS A 1120 -1.74 -49.90 33.90
CA LYS A 1120 -1.95 -48.90 32.84
C LYS A 1120 -3.44 -48.68 32.59
N VAL A 1121 -3.89 -47.43 32.74
CA VAL A 1121 -5.26 -46.99 32.41
C VAL A 1121 -5.19 -46.05 31.22
N THR A 1122 -6.05 -46.25 30.22
CA THR A 1122 -6.10 -45.44 28.99
C THR A 1122 -7.49 -44.88 28.73
N ASN A 1123 -7.58 -43.96 27.78
CA ASN A 1123 -8.80 -43.30 27.31
C ASN A 1123 -9.50 -42.50 28.43
N GLN A 1124 -10.67 -41.96 28.13
CA GLN A 1124 -11.49 -41.23 29.07
C GLN A 1124 -12.11 -42.17 30.10
N GLN A 1125 -11.99 -41.82 31.38
CA GLN A 1125 -12.49 -42.60 32.52
C GLN A 1125 -13.20 -41.70 33.52
N LYS A 1126 -14.18 -42.25 34.23
CA LYS A 1126 -14.62 -41.80 35.54
C LYS A 1126 -13.72 -42.44 36.59
N VAL A 1127 -13.05 -41.61 37.39
CA VAL A 1127 -12.18 -42.04 38.49
C VAL A 1127 -12.93 -41.86 39.81
N THR A 1128 -13.03 -42.91 40.62
CA THR A 1128 -13.66 -42.83 41.93
C THR A 1128 -12.72 -43.33 43.02
N PHE A 1129 -12.44 -42.47 44.00
CA PHE A 1129 -11.68 -42.81 45.20
C PHE A 1129 -12.64 -43.27 46.29
N ILE A 1130 -12.60 -44.55 46.63
CA ILE A 1130 -13.48 -45.21 47.59
C ILE A 1130 -12.68 -45.52 48.87
N PHE A 1131 -13.11 -44.94 49.97
CA PHE A 1131 -12.53 -45.10 51.30
C PHE A 1131 -13.31 -46.17 52.07
N LEU A 1132 -12.66 -47.31 52.28
CA LEU A 1132 -13.27 -48.51 52.88
C LEU A 1132 -13.52 -48.34 54.39
N PRO A 1133 -14.39 -49.16 55.01
CA PRO A 1133 -14.64 -49.11 56.45
C PRO A 1133 -13.34 -49.20 57.29
N GLY A 1134 -13.17 -48.28 58.23
CA GLY A 1134 -12.00 -48.13 59.08
C GLY A 1134 -11.10 -46.95 58.69
N CYS A 1135 -11.37 -46.27 57.56
CA CYS A 1135 -10.54 -45.14 57.13
C CYS A 1135 -10.64 -43.93 58.05
N HIS A 1136 -9.50 -43.26 58.25
CA HIS A 1136 -9.44 -41.91 58.80
C HIS A 1136 -8.34 -41.13 58.05
N PHE A 1137 -8.77 -40.37 57.04
CA PHE A 1137 -7.88 -39.77 56.06
C PHE A 1137 -8.29 -38.33 55.76
N ASP A 1138 -7.31 -37.47 55.54
CA ASP A 1138 -7.51 -36.13 55.03
C ASP A 1138 -6.91 -36.07 53.63
N PHE A 1139 -7.74 -35.88 52.61
CA PHE A 1139 -7.32 -35.89 51.22
C PHE A 1139 -7.17 -34.45 50.73
N GLY A 1140 -5.96 -34.06 50.30
CA GLY A 1140 -5.71 -32.72 49.76
C GLY A 1140 -5.95 -32.69 48.26
N TRP A 1141 -5.04 -33.31 47.50
CA TRP A 1141 -5.12 -33.36 46.04
C TRP A 1141 -4.50 -34.64 45.50
N PHE A 1142 -4.76 -34.94 44.22
CA PHE A 1142 -4.07 -36.01 43.51
C PHE A 1142 -3.68 -35.61 42.09
N ARG A 1143 -2.75 -36.36 41.49
CA ARG A 1143 -2.34 -36.19 40.09
C ARG A 1143 -1.93 -37.54 39.51
N PHE A 1144 -2.36 -37.82 38.29
CA PHE A 1144 -1.85 -38.97 37.54
C PHE A 1144 -0.61 -38.60 36.73
N GLU A 1145 0.29 -39.56 36.55
CA GLU A 1145 1.50 -39.41 35.73
C GLU A 1145 1.65 -40.55 34.72
N ARG A 1146 2.38 -40.26 33.65
CA ARG A 1146 2.62 -41.21 32.56
C ARG A 1146 3.63 -42.27 32.96
#